data_AF-L5KGY4-F1
#
_entry.id   AF-L5KGY4-F1
#
_cell.length_a   1.000
_cell.length_b   1.000
_cell.length_c   1.000
_cell.angle_alpha   90.00
_cell.angle_beta   90.00
_cell.angle_gamma   90.00
#
_symmetry.space_group_name_H-M   'P 1'
#
loop_
_entity.id
_entity.type
_entity.pdbx_description
1 polymer ?
#
loop_
_entity_poly.entity_id
_entity_poly.type
_entity_poly.pdbx_seq_one_letter_code
_entity_poly.pdbx_strand_id
1 'polypeptide(L)'
;MSYVASVSWEQCAVRAATEGRTLILEGLEKAERNVLPVLNNLLENREMQLEDGRFLMSAQRYDKLLQDHTKTEMDAWNIVRVSENFRVIALGLPVPRYSGNPLDPPLRSRFQARDIYYLPFKDQLELLYSVGANVSTEKVSQLLSFATTLCSQESSMLGLPNFPLDSLSAAVQILDSFPMMSIKHAIHWLYPYTILLGHEGKMAVEGILKRFELQDSGSSVLPEEIVRVERMTENHVAQASVTVRIADREVTIKVPAGNRTLSQPCTSERFVQTLSHKQLLAEMMQSHMVKDICLIGGKGCGKTVIAKTFADTLGYNIEPIMLYQDMTARDLLQQRYTLPNGDTAWRSSPLVTAALEGKLVLLDGIHRVNAGTLAVLQSQVQTNKRLLPRFISSLLPGSPSSSSSSSCHKCQPALLHVAPRCRVPGPRLWNHLLIHDRELSLYDGSRLLRKDRYMRLKEELQMSDEQLQKRSIFPIHPAFRIIALAEPPVIGSATQQWLGPEFLTMFFFHYMKPLVKSEEIQVIKEMVPSIPQEALDKLLSFTHRLRETQDPTAQSLAASLSTRQLLRISRRLSQYPDENLHDAVTKACLSRFLPSLARSALEKNLADASIEISADNNLELESEDYKCEVASGFLRIGAVSAPIYNAHEKTKVPDVLFYDNIQHMVTMEDMLKDFLLGEHLLLVGNQGVGKNKIVDRFLHLLNRPREYIQLHRDTTVQTLTLQPSVKDGLIVYEDSPLVKAVKLGHVLVIDEADKAPTNVTCILKTLVENGEMILADGRRILANSAHVDGRENVIVIHPDFRMIVLANRPGFPFLGNDFFGTLGDIFSCHAVDNPKPHSELKMLRQYGPNVPEPILQKLVAAFGELRSLADQGIINYPYSTREVVNIVKHLQTCDVSKFFRVGSQHSVYTAPFALADLKFPSEGLSRVVRNVFDFDSYNDDLREILTNTLHKYGIPIGAKPTNVQLAKELPLPEQTFMGHWTVGQSRNGTQKLLCPAETHHIDIKGPALMNIQEYPIERHEGRSQTFTEECASWRLPLDEINIICDIATSHENEENTLYVATCNPVSLHFMDTAGKSGYVVDLSDILPRTARGVWHPFLTVAPLGSPLKGQVILHEQQSNTILLLDTTGRALRLLVPLSEEMTSKKSSWWHKEDAETYKMCKEFSHKNWLVFYKENGNSLTVLDVLEGRTHTISLPINLKTVFLVAEDRWLLVESQTNR
;
A
#
# COMPACT_ATOMS: atom_id res chain seq x y z
N MET A 1 -34.69 -4.03 37.29
CA MET A 1 -33.94 -4.57 36.13
C MET A 1 -33.88 -3.60 34.94
N SER A 2 -34.20 -2.30 35.09
CA SER A 2 -34.21 -1.30 33.99
C SER A 2 -33.31 -0.08 34.24
N TYR A 3 -32.41 -0.11 35.24
CA TYR A 3 -31.53 1.01 35.61
C TYR A 3 -30.03 0.69 35.49
N VAL A 4 -29.64 -0.23 34.60
CA VAL A 4 -28.22 -0.61 34.43
C VAL A 4 -27.62 -0.06 33.11
N ALA A 5 -28.44 0.41 32.17
CA ALA A 5 -27.98 0.88 30.86
C ALA A 5 -27.52 2.35 30.82
N SER A 6 -27.82 3.18 31.83
CA SER A 6 -27.53 4.63 31.79
C SER A 6 -26.22 5.05 32.50
N VAL A 7 -25.48 4.13 33.12
CA VAL A 7 -24.27 4.46 33.92
C VAL A 7 -22.97 4.43 33.11
N SER A 8 -23.00 4.01 31.83
CA SER A 8 -21.78 3.78 31.03
C SER A 8 -21.21 5.02 30.31
N TRP A 9 -21.74 6.22 30.54
CA TRP A 9 -21.36 7.44 29.78
C TRP A 9 -20.48 8.44 30.53
N GLU A 10 -20.04 8.14 31.75
CA GLU A 10 -19.15 9.07 32.45
C GLU A 10 -17.68 8.69 32.25
N GLN A 11 -17.04 9.34 31.27
CA GLN A 11 -15.60 9.30 31.06
C GLN A 11 -14.85 9.63 32.37
N CYS A 12 -13.68 9.02 32.60
CA CYS A 12 -12.94 9.13 33.87
C CYS A 12 -12.67 10.56 34.32
N ALA A 13 -12.40 11.46 33.37
CA ALA A 13 -12.19 12.89 33.65
C ALA A 13 -13.46 13.56 34.19
N VAL A 14 -14.63 13.19 33.66
CA VAL A 14 -15.94 13.71 34.08
C VAL A 14 -16.26 13.28 35.50
N ARG A 15 -16.12 11.98 35.81
CA ARG A 15 -16.32 11.47 37.17
C ARG A 15 -15.40 12.15 38.18
N ALA A 16 -14.12 12.31 37.82
CA ALA A 16 -13.17 12.99 38.70
C ALA A 16 -13.56 14.44 38.94
N ALA A 17 -14.01 15.15 37.90
CA ALA A 17 -14.46 16.53 37.98
C ALA A 17 -15.73 16.69 38.84
N THR A 18 -16.73 15.83 38.67
CA THR A 18 -18.01 15.93 39.39
C THR A 18 -17.90 15.46 40.84
N GLU A 19 -17.21 14.34 41.10
CA GLU A 19 -17.07 13.76 42.43
C GLU A 19 -15.91 14.39 43.24
N GLY A 20 -15.15 15.32 42.67
CA GLY A 20 -14.01 15.98 43.32
C GLY A 20 -12.84 15.04 43.60
N ARG A 21 -12.60 14.08 42.70
CA ARG A 21 -11.47 13.15 42.80
C ARG A 21 -10.24 13.70 42.09
N THR A 22 -9.08 13.17 42.43
CA THR A 22 -7.83 13.48 41.70
C THR A 22 -7.78 12.69 40.40
N LEU A 23 -7.69 13.39 39.27
CA LEU A 23 -7.44 12.81 37.95
C LEU A 23 -5.94 12.62 37.76
N ILE A 24 -5.52 11.41 37.38
CA ILE A 24 -4.12 11.12 37.03
C ILE A 24 -4.07 10.90 35.52
N LEU A 25 -3.30 11.73 34.82
CA LEU A 25 -2.98 11.59 33.40
C LEU A 25 -1.59 10.96 33.30
N GLU A 26 -1.47 9.83 32.63
CA GLU A 26 -0.18 9.16 32.42
C GLU A 26 0.16 9.14 30.94
N GLY A 27 1.43 9.33 30.59
CA GLY A 27 1.92 9.26 29.22
C GLY A 27 1.51 10.46 28.38
N LEU A 28 1.47 11.66 28.99
CA LEU A 28 1.02 12.88 28.32
C LEU A 28 1.88 13.21 27.08
N GLU A 29 3.14 12.80 27.07
CA GLU A 29 4.05 12.93 25.92
C GLU A 29 3.63 12.10 24.69
N LYS A 30 2.78 11.07 24.88
CA LYS A 30 2.26 10.23 23.79
C LYS A 30 0.80 10.53 23.45
N ALA A 31 0.19 11.53 24.09
CA ALA A 31 -1.20 11.90 23.82
C ALA A 31 -1.40 12.39 22.38
N GLU A 32 -2.52 12.02 21.78
CA GLU A 32 -2.91 12.52 20.46
C GLU A 32 -3.14 14.03 20.50
N ARG A 33 -2.67 14.75 19.47
CA ARG A 33 -2.76 16.21 19.41
C ARG A 33 -4.20 16.73 19.51
N ASN A 34 -5.18 15.95 19.06
CA ASN A 34 -6.60 16.31 19.09
C ASN A 34 -7.19 16.35 20.51
N VAL A 35 -6.59 15.62 21.47
CA VAL A 35 -7.07 15.55 22.86
C VAL A 35 -6.51 16.69 23.70
N LEU A 36 -5.35 17.25 23.32
CA LEU A 36 -4.66 18.30 24.09
C LEU A 36 -5.52 19.57 24.28
N PRO A 37 -6.23 20.12 23.27
CA PRO A 37 -7.08 21.30 23.46
C PRO A 37 -8.23 21.08 24.45
N VAL A 38 -8.84 19.88 24.42
CA VAL A 38 -9.94 19.53 25.34
C VAL A 38 -9.43 19.44 26.78
N LEU A 39 -8.29 18.79 26.99
CA LEU A 39 -7.62 18.74 28.30
C LEU A 39 -7.21 20.14 28.76
N ASN A 40 -6.74 20.99 27.85
CA ASN A 40 -6.35 22.35 28.14
C ASN A 40 -7.54 23.13 28.73
N ASN A 41 -8.70 23.09 28.08
CA ASN A 41 -9.92 23.76 28.53
C ASN A 41 -10.39 23.28 29.92
N LEU A 42 -10.32 21.96 30.16
CA LEU A 42 -10.67 21.37 31.45
C LEU A 42 -9.71 21.82 32.57
N LEU A 43 -8.43 21.99 32.27
CA LEU A 43 -7.41 22.40 33.24
C LEU A 43 -7.48 23.89 33.62
N GLU A 44 -7.81 24.77 32.67
CA GLU A 44 -7.84 26.22 32.88
C GLU A 44 -9.19 26.71 33.35
N ASN A 45 -10.25 26.39 32.62
CA ASN A 45 -11.59 26.94 32.89
C ASN A 45 -12.47 25.99 33.71
N ARG A 46 -12.02 24.73 33.93
CA ARG A 46 -12.88 23.65 34.45
C ARG A 46 -14.17 23.51 33.64
N GLU A 47 -14.06 23.76 32.34
CA GLU A 47 -15.16 23.77 31.40
C GLU A 47 -14.89 22.77 30.27
N MET A 48 -15.90 21.98 29.94
CA MET A 48 -15.80 20.96 28.89
C MET A 48 -17.19 20.60 28.38
N GLN A 49 -17.35 20.60 27.06
CA GLN A 49 -18.55 20.10 26.41
C GLN A 49 -18.47 18.57 26.27
N LEU A 50 -19.52 17.88 26.67
CA LEU A 50 -19.63 16.43 26.59
C LEU A 50 -20.44 16.01 25.36
N GLU A 51 -20.16 14.82 24.84
CA GLU A 51 -20.82 14.26 23.66
C GLU A 51 -22.31 13.95 23.90
N ASP A 52 -22.72 13.80 25.15
CA ASP A 52 -24.12 13.60 25.55
C ASP A 52 -24.92 14.92 25.67
N GLY A 53 -24.31 16.05 25.31
CA GLY A 53 -24.92 17.37 25.39
C GLY A 53 -24.81 18.04 26.76
N ARG A 54 -24.18 17.40 27.76
CA ARG A 54 -23.88 18.03 29.04
C ARG A 54 -22.70 19.01 28.93
N PHE A 55 -22.74 20.06 29.73
CA PHE A 55 -21.65 21.03 29.83
C PHE A 55 -21.09 21.09 31.25
N LEU A 56 -19.84 20.70 31.43
CA LEU A 56 -19.12 20.88 32.69
C LEU A 56 -18.81 22.36 32.87
N MET A 57 -19.14 22.89 34.04
CA MET A 57 -18.89 24.29 34.39
C MET A 57 -18.19 24.43 35.73
N SER A 58 -17.29 25.41 35.84
CA SER A 58 -16.60 25.71 37.10
C SER A 58 -17.59 25.98 38.24
N ALA A 59 -17.25 25.52 39.45
CA ALA A 59 -18.02 25.75 40.68
C ALA A 59 -18.44 27.22 40.82
N GLN A 60 -17.50 28.15 40.66
CA GLN A 60 -17.73 29.59 40.83
C GLN A 60 -18.76 30.16 39.85
N ARG A 61 -18.75 29.69 38.59
CA ARG A 61 -19.67 30.18 37.56
C ARG A 61 -21.05 29.54 37.69
N TYR A 62 -21.09 28.25 38.03
CA TYR A 62 -22.33 27.55 38.34
C TYR A 62 -23.04 28.17 39.55
N ASP A 63 -22.30 28.49 40.61
CA ASP A 63 -22.84 29.09 41.83
C ASP A 63 -23.34 30.54 41.60
N LYS A 64 -22.76 31.26 40.63
CA LYS A 64 -23.30 32.56 40.17
C LYS A 64 -24.61 32.38 39.40
N LEU A 65 -24.68 31.40 38.50
CA LEU A 65 -25.91 31.14 37.73
C LEU A 65 -27.06 30.63 38.59
N LEU A 66 -26.77 29.91 39.68
CA LEU A 66 -27.76 29.51 40.69
C LEU A 66 -28.42 30.71 41.41
N GLN A 67 -27.82 31.90 41.36
CA GLN A 67 -28.42 33.11 41.92
C GLN A 67 -29.51 33.69 41.00
N ASP A 68 -29.34 33.53 39.68
CA ASP A 68 -30.24 34.06 38.66
C ASP A 68 -31.27 33.03 38.16
N HIS A 69 -30.96 31.74 38.28
CA HIS A 69 -31.75 30.62 37.73
C HIS A 69 -31.96 29.49 38.75
N THR A 70 -33.08 28.77 38.61
CA THR A 70 -33.40 27.62 39.46
C THR A 70 -32.58 26.38 39.05
N LYS A 71 -32.30 25.50 40.01
CA LYS A 71 -31.57 24.24 39.73
C LYS A 71 -32.25 23.38 38.66
N THR A 72 -33.58 23.40 38.59
CA THR A 72 -34.38 22.69 37.58
C THR A 72 -34.17 23.25 36.16
N GLU A 73 -33.96 24.55 36.01
CA GLU A 73 -33.62 25.17 34.72
C GLU A 73 -32.18 24.84 34.31
N MET A 74 -31.25 24.80 35.27
CA MET A 74 -29.87 24.41 35.01
C MET A 74 -29.76 22.93 34.60
N ASP A 75 -30.53 22.04 35.23
CA ASP A 75 -30.62 20.63 34.86
C ASP A 75 -31.26 20.48 33.45
N ALA A 76 -32.26 21.31 33.09
CA ALA A 76 -32.83 21.35 31.74
C ALA A 76 -31.83 21.86 30.68
N TRP A 77 -30.88 22.72 31.06
CA TRP A 77 -29.77 23.14 30.20
C TRP A 77 -28.58 22.16 30.19
N ASN A 78 -28.71 21.02 30.88
CA ASN A 78 -27.67 20.00 31.01
C ASN A 78 -26.32 20.53 31.55
N ILE A 79 -26.34 21.56 32.41
CA ILE A 79 -25.14 22.14 33.01
C ILE A 79 -24.78 21.38 34.28
N VAL A 80 -23.53 20.93 34.38
CA VAL A 80 -23.03 20.14 35.51
C VAL A 80 -21.94 20.91 36.27
N ARG A 81 -22.13 21.08 37.57
CA ARG A 81 -21.15 21.73 38.46
C ARG A 81 -19.91 20.86 38.65
N VAL A 82 -18.72 21.41 38.38
CA VAL A 82 -17.44 20.80 38.72
C VAL A 82 -17.10 21.04 40.20
N SER A 83 -16.61 20.01 40.88
CA SER A 83 -16.20 20.10 42.29
C SER A 83 -14.95 20.95 42.48
N GLU A 84 -14.88 21.69 43.59
CA GLU A 84 -13.72 22.49 43.97
C GLU A 84 -12.50 21.62 44.28
N ASN A 85 -12.74 20.42 44.81
CA ASN A 85 -11.71 19.43 45.17
C ASN A 85 -11.08 18.71 43.96
N PHE A 86 -11.56 18.99 42.75
CA PHE A 86 -10.97 18.43 41.53
C PHE A 86 -9.51 18.88 41.38
N ARG A 87 -8.61 17.91 41.27
CA ARG A 87 -7.17 18.09 41.09
C ARG A 87 -6.69 17.21 39.94
N VAL A 88 -5.67 17.66 39.20
CA VAL A 88 -5.06 16.88 38.12
C VAL A 88 -3.57 16.69 38.40
N ILE A 89 -3.09 15.45 38.27
CA ILE A 89 -1.68 15.07 38.33
C ILE A 89 -1.32 14.48 36.97
N ALA A 90 -0.33 15.05 36.28
CA ALA A 90 0.20 14.48 35.06
C ALA A 90 1.55 13.78 35.35
N LEU A 91 1.70 12.58 34.80
CA LEU A 91 2.94 11.81 34.78
C LEU A 91 3.39 11.71 33.33
N GLY A 92 4.64 12.06 33.06
CA GLY A 92 5.22 11.97 31.73
C GLY A 92 6.72 11.76 31.76
N LEU A 93 7.27 11.28 30.64
CA LEU A 93 8.70 11.07 30.48
C LEU A 93 9.38 12.32 29.88
N PRO A 94 10.64 12.61 30.24
CA PRO A 94 11.36 13.74 29.66
C PRO A 94 11.75 13.49 28.19
N VAL A 95 11.24 14.31 27.28
CA VAL A 95 11.57 14.33 25.84
C VAL A 95 12.64 15.40 25.58
N PRO A 96 13.72 15.15 24.80
CA PRO A 96 13.91 14.06 23.82
C PRO A 96 14.59 12.80 24.34
N ARG A 97 14.91 12.68 25.64
CA ARG A 97 15.59 11.48 26.18
C ARG A 97 14.81 10.20 25.92
N TYR A 98 13.48 10.28 25.99
CA TYR A 98 12.55 9.19 25.64
C TYR A 98 11.72 9.57 24.43
N SER A 99 11.21 8.56 23.72
CA SER A 99 10.33 8.75 22.56
C SER A 99 8.99 9.35 22.99
N GLY A 100 8.64 10.49 22.41
CA GLY A 100 7.38 11.19 22.66
C GLY A 100 7.38 12.57 22.04
N ASN A 101 6.23 13.23 22.08
CA ASN A 101 6.10 14.63 21.72
C ASN A 101 6.43 15.49 22.94
N PRO A 102 7.27 16.54 22.80
CA PRO A 102 7.45 17.50 23.89
C PRO A 102 6.11 18.18 24.17
N LEU A 103 5.82 18.42 25.44
CA LEU A 103 4.59 19.11 25.83
C LEU A 103 4.57 20.53 25.31
N ASP A 104 3.47 20.93 24.67
CA ASP A 104 3.27 22.29 24.19
C ASP A 104 3.45 23.30 25.35
N PRO A 105 4.20 24.39 25.15
CA PRO A 105 4.47 25.37 26.21
C PRO A 105 3.22 25.88 26.96
N PRO A 106 2.07 26.15 26.31
CA PRO A 106 0.83 26.56 26.98
C PRO A 106 0.21 25.50 27.89
N LEU A 107 0.35 24.22 27.55
CA LEU A 107 -0.14 23.12 28.38
C LEU A 107 0.84 22.87 29.54
N ARG A 108 2.15 22.94 29.25
CA ARG A 108 3.21 22.78 30.24
C ARG A 108 3.12 23.81 31.37
N SER A 109 2.80 25.07 31.06
CA SER A 109 2.70 26.15 32.06
C SER A 109 1.56 25.95 33.07
N ARG A 110 0.59 25.08 32.78
CA ARG A 110 -0.55 24.77 33.68
C ARG A 110 -0.21 23.72 34.74
N PHE A 111 0.92 23.04 34.60
CA PHE A 111 1.39 22.04 35.56
C PHE A 111 2.56 22.57 36.39
N GLN A 112 2.53 22.29 37.69
CA GLN A 112 3.71 22.41 38.52
C GLN A 112 4.61 21.18 38.29
N ALA A 113 5.63 21.34 37.44
CA ALA A 113 6.56 20.26 37.13
C ALA A 113 7.44 19.89 38.33
N ARG A 114 7.59 18.58 38.58
CA ARG A 114 8.49 18.02 39.59
C ARG A 114 9.16 16.78 38.99
N ASP A 115 10.49 16.72 39.10
CA ASP A 115 11.24 15.56 38.67
C ASP A 115 11.27 14.49 39.77
N ILE A 116 10.97 13.25 39.41
CA ILE A 116 11.03 12.10 40.33
C ILE A 116 12.28 11.27 39.97
N TYR A 117 13.27 11.32 40.86
CA TYR A 117 14.51 10.54 40.71
C TYR A 117 14.31 9.08 41.13
N TYR A 118 15.14 8.20 40.57
CA TYR A 118 15.25 6.83 41.03
C TYR A 118 15.62 6.77 42.52
N LEU A 119 15.22 5.68 43.18
CA LEU A 119 15.68 5.38 44.54
C LEU A 119 17.21 5.47 44.62
N PRO A 120 17.78 6.10 45.66
CA PRO A 120 19.21 6.12 45.88
C PRO A 120 19.81 4.71 45.84
N PHE A 121 21.07 4.60 45.39
CA PHE A 121 21.77 3.31 45.24
C PHE A 121 21.69 2.44 46.50
N LYS A 122 21.84 3.05 47.68
CA LYS A 122 21.77 2.36 48.98
C LYS A 122 20.40 1.71 49.21
N ASP A 123 19.31 2.44 48.96
CA ASP A 123 17.95 1.95 49.21
C ASP A 123 17.57 0.84 48.21
N GLN A 124 18.04 0.94 46.97
CA GLN A 124 17.86 -0.14 45.97
C GLN A 124 18.60 -1.41 46.36
N LEU A 125 19.81 -1.27 46.90
CA LEU A 125 20.65 -2.39 47.32
C LEU A 125 20.07 -3.09 48.56
N GLU A 126 19.55 -2.34 49.54
CA GLU A 126 18.80 -2.90 50.68
C GLU A 126 17.56 -3.69 50.21
N LEU A 127 16.84 -3.20 49.20
CA LEU A 127 15.72 -3.91 48.60
C LEU A 127 16.17 -5.23 47.94
N LEU A 128 17.24 -5.22 47.16
CA LEU A 128 17.74 -6.43 46.49
C LEU A 128 18.26 -7.48 47.48
N TYR A 129 18.90 -7.07 48.57
CA TYR A 129 19.31 -7.98 49.65
C TYR A 129 18.11 -8.64 50.35
N SER A 130 16.98 -7.93 50.49
CA SER A 130 15.77 -8.53 51.05
C SER A 130 15.16 -9.62 50.14
N VAL A 131 15.50 -9.62 48.86
CA VAL A 131 14.94 -10.51 47.84
C VAL A 131 15.79 -11.76 47.64
N GLY A 132 17.12 -11.65 47.67
CA GLY A 132 18.04 -12.78 47.49
C GLY A 132 18.95 -12.97 48.70
N ALA A 133 18.56 -13.84 49.63
CA ALA A 133 19.31 -14.11 50.85
C ALA A 133 20.52 -15.04 50.63
N ASN A 134 20.47 -15.88 49.58
CA ASN A 134 21.51 -16.86 49.26
C ASN A 134 22.52 -16.35 48.22
N VAL A 135 22.28 -15.19 47.61
CA VAL A 135 23.19 -14.58 46.63
C VAL A 135 24.25 -13.76 47.37
N SER A 136 25.53 -13.82 46.94
CA SER A 136 26.57 -13.02 47.58
C SER A 136 26.31 -11.52 47.41
N THR A 137 26.54 -10.77 48.49
CA THR A 137 26.33 -9.32 48.54
C THR A 137 27.16 -8.58 47.50
N GLU A 138 28.38 -9.04 47.24
CA GLU A 138 29.27 -8.53 46.20
C GLU A 138 28.65 -8.64 44.80
N LYS A 139 28.08 -9.80 44.45
CA LYS A 139 27.45 -10.04 43.15
C LYS A 139 26.25 -9.13 42.91
N VAL A 140 25.42 -8.93 43.94
CA VAL A 140 24.26 -8.03 43.87
C VAL A 140 24.71 -6.57 43.72
N SER A 141 25.75 -6.16 44.45
CA SER A 141 26.35 -4.81 44.34
C SER A 141 26.96 -4.55 42.96
N GLN A 142 27.70 -5.52 42.40
CA GLN A 142 28.27 -5.44 41.04
C GLN A 142 27.16 -5.36 39.98
N LEU A 143 26.12 -6.18 40.09
CA LEU A 143 24.97 -6.17 39.19
C LEU A 143 24.24 -4.81 39.21
N LEU A 144 24.03 -4.24 40.40
CA LEU A 144 23.40 -2.92 40.52
C LEU A 144 24.31 -1.82 39.95
N SER A 145 25.61 -1.88 40.19
CA SER A 145 26.60 -0.93 39.66
C SER A 145 26.66 -0.97 38.13
N PHE A 146 26.59 -2.17 37.55
CA PHE A 146 26.47 -2.37 36.11
C PHE A 146 25.20 -1.72 35.56
N ALA A 147 24.05 -2.00 36.18
CA ALA A 147 22.77 -1.49 35.72
C ALA A 147 22.65 0.05 35.82
N THR A 148 23.18 0.66 36.89
CA THR A 148 23.21 2.12 37.03
C THR A 148 24.17 2.78 36.03
N THR A 149 25.28 2.13 35.69
CA THR A 149 26.21 2.61 34.64
C THR A 149 25.55 2.63 33.26
N LEU A 150 24.76 1.62 32.91
CA LEU A 150 23.99 1.62 31.66
C LEU A 150 22.88 2.68 31.61
N CYS A 151 22.41 3.16 32.76
CA CYS A 151 21.42 4.25 32.84
C CYS A 151 22.06 5.65 32.84
N SER A 152 23.39 5.75 32.74
CA SER A 152 24.13 7.02 32.74
C SER A 152 23.88 7.83 31.45
N GLN A 153 24.18 9.13 31.51
CA GLN A 153 24.07 10.01 30.33
C GLN A 153 25.10 9.64 29.25
N GLU A 154 26.29 9.15 29.63
CA GLU A 154 27.33 8.70 28.71
C GLU A 154 26.84 7.51 27.87
N SER A 155 26.18 6.53 28.51
CA SER A 155 25.58 5.38 27.83
C SER A 155 24.45 5.81 26.88
N SER A 156 23.68 6.84 27.25
CA SER A 156 22.64 7.41 26.38
C SER A 156 23.23 8.11 25.14
N MET A 157 24.39 8.78 25.26
CA MET A 157 25.09 9.38 24.12
C MET A 157 25.61 8.34 23.12
N LEU A 158 25.94 7.13 23.59
CA LEU A 158 26.30 5.98 22.77
C LEU A 158 25.09 5.31 22.10
N GLY A 159 23.87 5.83 22.30
CA GLY A 159 22.64 5.26 21.75
C GLY A 159 22.19 3.96 22.40
N LEU A 160 22.69 3.63 23.60
CA LEU A 160 22.27 2.44 24.34
C LEU A 160 20.90 2.69 25.02
N PRO A 161 19.91 1.80 24.85
CA PRO A 161 18.65 1.89 25.59
C PRO A 161 18.89 1.62 27.08
N ASN A 162 18.16 2.35 27.93
CA ASN A 162 18.25 2.24 29.39
C ASN A 162 17.99 0.82 29.88
N PHE A 163 18.72 0.41 30.92
CA PHE A 163 18.58 -0.89 31.54
C PHE A 163 17.35 -0.97 32.46
N PRO A 164 16.59 -2.09 32.47
CA PRO A 164 15.37 -2.23 33.29
C PRO A 164 15.68 -2.50 34.78
N LEU A 165 15.95 -1.44 35.56
CA LEU A 165 16.28 -1.54 37.00
C LEU A 165 15.23 -2.30 37.83
N ASP A 166 13.94 -2.13 37.53
CA ASP A 166 12.85 -2.81 38.25
C ASP A 166 12.91 -4.34 38.15
N SER A 167 13.41 -4.84 37.02
CA SER A 167 13.49 -6.28 36.75
C SER A 167 14.71 -6.94 37.41
N LEU A 168 15.60 -6.17 38.06
CA LEU A 168 16.71 -6.72 38.83
C LEU A 168 16.23 -7.61 39.99
N SER A 169 15.11 -7.23 40.63
CA SER A 169 14.50 -8.06 41.68
C SER A 169 14.17 -9.47 41.19
N ALA A 170 13.67 -9.59 39.96
CA ALA A 170 13.37 -10.87 39.33
C ALA A 170 14.63 -11.69 39.00
N ALA A 171 15.68 -11.03 38.51
CA ALA A 171 16.97 -11.70 38.26
C ALA A 171 17.62 -12.20 39.55
N VAL A 172 17.56 -11.42 40.64
CA VAL A 172 18.07 -11.84 41.95
C VAL A 172 17.30 -13.04 42.50
N GLN A 173 15.98 -13.12 42.32
CA GLN A 173 15.19 -14.32 42.70
C GLN A 173 15.61 -15.58 41.94
N ILE A 174 15.95 -15.44 40.65
CA ILE A 174 16.48 -16.55 39.86
C ILE A 174 17.87 -16.95 40.37
N LEU A 175 18.76 -15.99 40.60
CA LEU A 175 20.10 -16.25 41.14
C LEU A 175 20.07 -16.87 42.54
N ASP A 176 19.07 -16.54 43.35
CA ASP A 176 18.85 -17.13 44.67
C ASP A 176 18.47 -18.61 44.58
N SER A 177 17.63 -18.96 43.59
CA SER A 177 17.24 -20.36 43.32
C SER A 177 18.31 -21.13 42.54
N PHE A 178 19.15 -20.44 41.76
CA PHE A 178 20.22 -21.01 40.95
C PHE A 178 21.56 -20.28 41.18
N PRO A 179 22.25 -20.53 42.32
CA PRO A 179 23.52 -19.85 42.63
C PRO A 179 24.66 -20.16 41.64
N MET A 180 24.52 -21.27 40.89
CA MET A 180 25.49 -21.75 39.90
C MET A 180 25.38 -21.02 38.55
N MET A 181 24.33 -20.23 38.33
CA MET A 181 24.09 -19.48 37.10
C MET A 181 24.99 -18.24 37.03
N SER A 182 25.50 -17.94 35.83
CA SER A 182 26.30 -16.74 35.61
C SER A 182 25.45 -15.47 35.61
N ILE A 183 25.97 -14.39 36.19
CA ILE A 183 25.29 -13.08 36.20
C ILE A 183 25.15 -12.56 34.76
N LYS A 184 26.14 -12.83 33.91
CA LYS A 184 26.11 -12.50 32.48
C LYS A 184 24.87 -13.09 31.80
N HIS A 185 24.51 -14.33 32.12
CA HIS A 185 23.33 -14.97 31.52
C HIS A 185 22.02 -14.35 32.03
N ALA A 186 21.93 -14.02 33.33
CA ALA A 186 20.78 -13.29 33.86
C ALA A 186 20.62 -11.88 33.25
N ILE A 187 21.74 -11.20 32.99
CA ILE A 187 21.77 -9.92 32.26
C ILE A 187 21.29 -10.11 30.83
N HIS A 188 21.69 -11.18 30.15
CA HIS A 188 21.26 -11.47 28.78
C HIS A 188 19.74 -11.66 28.67
N TRP A 189 19.11 -12.32 29.65
CA TRP A 189 17.65 -12.46 29.71
C TRP A 189 16.91 -11.14 29.98
N LEU A 190 17.50 -10.23 30.75
CA LEU A 190 16.92 -8.91 31.01
C LEU A 190 17.16 -7.92 29.87
N TYR A 191 18.32 -8.01 29.26
CA TYR A 191 18.85 -7.05 28.31
C TYR A 191 19.59 -7.82 27.20
N PRO A 192 18.87 -8.28 26.15
CA PRO A 192 19.42 -9.11 25.07
C PRO A 192 20.31 -8.29 24.12
N TYR A 193 21.42 -7.75 24.65
CA TYR A 193 22.32 -6.82 23.96
C TYR A 193 22.95 -7.41 22.70
N THR A 194 23.10 -8.74 22.62
CA THR A 194 23.64 -9.42 21.43
C THR A 194 22.74 -9.31 20.21
N ILE A 195 21.45 -9.06 20.40
CA ILE A 195 20.43 -8.98 19.35
C ILE A 195 19.98 -7.53 19.17
N LEU A 196 19.88 -6.80 20.29
CA LEU A 196 19.41 -5.42 20.36
C LEU A 196 20.36 -4.42 19.69
N LEU A 197 21.67 -4.61 19.89
CA LEU A 197 22.68 -3.61 19.56
C LEU A 197 23.48 -4.00 18.31
N GLY A 198 23.96 -2.98 17.58
CA GLY A 198 25.00 -3.15 16.56
C GLY A 198 26.37 -3.50 17.17
N HIS A 199 27.38 -3.66 16.34
CA HIS A 199 28.73 -4.08 16.77
C HIS A 199 29.33 -3.15 17.85
N GLU A 200 29.24 -1.83 17.66
CA GLU A 200 29.77 -0.83 18.60
C GLU A 200 29.09 -0.90 19.96
N GLY A 201 27.75 -0.97 19.98
CA GLY A 201 26.99 -1.08 21.22
C GLY A 201 27.26 -2.38 21.98
N LYS A 202 27.47 -3.51 21.28
CA LYS A 202 27.88 -4.77 21.91
C LYS A 202 29.23 -4.65 22.61
N MET A 203 30.22 -4.05 21.93
CA MET A 203 31.55 -3.84 22.48
C MET A 203 31.52 -2.93 23.72
N ALA A 204 30.66 -1.91 23.72
CA ALA A 204 30.47 -1.04 24.88
C ALA A 204 29.93 -1.83 26.09
N VAL A 205 28.87 -2.61 25.92
CA VAL A 205 28.29 -3.44 27.01
C VAL A 205 29.29 -4.48 27.50
N GLU A 206 30.04 -5.13 26.61
CA GLU A 206 31.08 -6.09 26.98
C GLU A 206 32.25 -5.44 27.73
N GLY A 207 32.64 -4.22 27.38
CA GLY A 207 33.61 -3.43 28.11
C GLY A 207 33.14 -3.12 29.54
N ILE A 208 31.86 -2.79 29.72
CA ILE A 208 31.27 -2.54 31.05
C ILE A 208 31.19 -3.85 31.87
N LEU A 209 30.82 -4.97 31.25
CA LEU A 209 30.84 -6.29 31.91
C LEU A 209 32.24 -6.66 32.41
N LYS A 210 33.29 -6.38 31.61
CA LYS A 210 34.69 -6.59 32.03
C LYS A 210 35.09 -5.68 33.18
N ARG A 211 34.69 -4.39 33.13
CA ARG A 211 35.01 -3.40 34.16
C ARG A 211 34.47 -3.77 35.55
N PHE A 212 33.29 -4.38 35.61
CA PHE A 212 32.66 -4.82 36.87
C PHE A 212 32.93 -6.28 37.22
N GLU A 213 33.86 -6.96 36.52
CA GLU A 213 34.23 -8.35 36.78
C GLU A 213 33.05 -9.34 36.70
N LEU A 214 32.04 -9.02 35.89
CA LEU A 214 30.83 -9.83 35.70
C LEU A 214 31.02 -10.94 34.63
N GLN A 215 32.26 -11.16 34.18
CA GLN A 215 32.62 -12.27 33.30
C GLN A 215 33.15 -13.42 34.14
N ASP A 216 32.36 -14.47 34.31
CA ASP A 216 32.83 -15.69 34.97
C ASP A 216 33.97 -16.31 34.14
N SER A 217 35.08 -16.63 34.79
CA SER A 217 36.26 -17.29 34.19
C SER A 217 36.02 -18.79 33.93
N GLY A 218 34.95 -19.36 34.48
CA GLY A 218 34.48 -20.72 34.19
C GLY A 218 33.44 -20.74 33.06
N SER A 219 33.38 -21.85 32.30
CA SER A 219 32.30 -22.10 31.36
C SER A 219 30.95 -21.96 32.07
N SER A 220 30.09 -21.05 31.61
CA SER A 220 28.74 -20.90 32.17
C SER A 220 28.01 -22.24 32.10
N VAL A 221 27.59 -22.77 33.25
CA VAL A 221 26.83 -24.02 33.28
C VAL A 221 25.39 -23.70 32.92
N LEU A 222 25.05 -23.95 31.65
CA LEU A 222 23.70 -23.79 31.13
C LEU A 222 22.87 -25.04 31.48
N PRO A 223 21.55 -24.91 31.65
CA PRO A 223 20.71 -26.06 31.87
C PRO A 223 20.67 -26.95 30.61
N GLU A 224 20.77 -28.26 30.78
CA GLU A 224 20.86 -29.19 29.66
C GLU A 224 19.47 -29.68 29.23
N GLU A 225 18.72 -30.26 30.17
CA GLU A 225 17.38 -30.80 29.89
C GLU A 225 16.50 -30.89 31.14
N ILE A 226 15.20 -31.09 30.90
CA ILE A 226 14.18 -31.33 31.92
C ILE A 226 14.12 -32.84 32.17
N VAL A 227 14.33 -33.25 33.43
CA VAL A 227 14.38 -34.67 33.82
C VAL A 227 12.99 -35.19 34.21
N ARG A 228 12.27 -34.44 35.04
CA ARG A 228 10.94 -34.82 35.53
C ARG A 228 10.06 -33.60 35.81
N VAL A 229 8.75 -33.78 35.63
CA VAL A 229 7.70 -32.79 35.93
C VAL A 229 6.59 -33.50 36.69
N GLU A 230 6.33 -33.07 37.92
CA GLU A 230 5.30 -33.63 38.79
C GLU A 230 4.30 -32.54 39.20
N ARG A 231 3.00 -32.83 39.16
CA ARG A 231 1.96 -31.84 39.53
C ARG A 231 1.81 -31.81 41.04
N MET A 232 1.77 -30.61 41.59
CA MET A 232 1.46 -30.37 42.99
C MET A 232 0.25 -29.43 43.10
N THR A 233 -0.73 -29.79 43.93
CA THR A 233 -1.85 -28.92 44.27
C THR A 233 -1.69 -28.44 45.71
N GLU A 234 -1.04 -27.29 45.90
CA GLU A 234 -0.97 -26.59 47.19
C GLU A 234 -1.98 -25.43 47.17
N ASN A 235 -2.84 -25.31 48.19
CA ASN A 235 -3.76 -24.18 48.41
C ASN A 235 -4.70 -23.82 47.23
N HIS A 236 -5.29 -24.82 46.56
CA HIS A 236 -6.16 -24.63 45.37
C HIS A 236 -5.46 -23.88 44.21
N VAL A 237 -4.13 -23.91 44.13
CA VAL A 237 -3.35 -23.40 43.00
C VAL A 237 -2.61 -24.57 42.37
N ALA A 238 -2.78 -24.75 41.05
CA ALA A 238 -2.01 -25.74 40.31
C ALA A 238 -0.55 -25.27 40.19
N GLN A 239 0.36 -26.00 40.81
CA GLN A 239 1.80 -25.86 40.66
C GLN A 239 2.39 -27.15 40.08
N ALA A 240 3.59 -27.07 39.53
CA ALA A 240 4.37 -28.22 39.12
C ALA A 240 5.77 -28.12 39.74
N SER A 241 6.27 -29.23 40.28
CA SER A 241 7.69 -29.38 40.60
C SER A 241 8.42 -29.89 39.38
N VAL A 242 9.34 -29.10 38.86
CA VAL A 242 10.16 -29.40 37.68
C VAL A 242 11.59 -29.62 38.13
N THR A 243 12.17 -30.76 37.76
CA THR A 243 13.60 -31.04 37.98
C THR A 243 14.37 -30.84 36.68
N VAL A 244 15.33 -29.93 36.72
CA VAL A 244 16.20 -29.58 35.60
C VAL A 244 17.62 -30.08 35.89
N ARG A 245 18.27 -30.67 34.88
CA ARG A 245 19.69 -31.05 34.95
C ARG A 245 20.56 -29.88 34.52
N ILE A 246 21.52 -29.53 35.37
CA ILE A 246 22.49 -28.45 35.15
C ILE A 246 23.88 -29.04 35.41
N ALA A 247 24.61 -29.37 34.34
CA ALA A 247 25.77 -30.27 34.39
C ALA A 247 25.46 -31.56 35.18
N ASP A 248 26.30 -31.93 36.15
CA ASP A 248 26.13 -33.16 36.95
C ASP A 248 25.14 -33.02 38.14
N ARG A 249 24.37 -31.92 38.21
CA ARG A 249 23.45 -31.65 39.33
C ARG A 249 22.01 -31.55 38.87
N GLU A 250 21.10 -32.10 39.66
CA GLU A 250 19.66 -31.96 39.47
C GLU A 250 19.08 -30.95 40.46
N VAL A 251 18.43 -29.91 39.94
CA VAL A 251 17.80 -28.86 40.75
C VAL A 251 16.29 -28.92 40.53
N THR A 252 15.53 -28.95 41.63
CA THR A 252 14.05 -29.00 41.58
C THR A 252 13.47 -27.64 41.94
N ILE A 253 12.62 -27.11 41.07
CA ILE A 253 11.93 -25.82 41.23
C ILE A 253 10.41 -25.99 41.24
N LYS A 254 9.72 -25.11 41.96
CA LYS A 254 8.25 -25.00 41.93
C LYS A 254 7.86 -23.92 40.92
N VAL A 255 7.06 -24.30 39.92
CA VAL A 255 6.55 -23.38 38.90
C VAL A 255 5.01 -23.41 38.83
N PRO A 256 4.36 -22.33 38.39
CA PRO A 256 2.92 -22.34 38.13
C PRO A 256 2.57 -23.33 37.00
N ALA A 257 1.49 -24.08 37.16
CA ALA A 257 1.00 -25.06 36.19
C ALA A 257 -0.44 -24.77 35.77
N GLY A 258 -0.83 -25.30 34.61
CA GLY A 258 -2.18 -25.16 34.08
C GLY A 258 -3.18 -26.15 34.68
N ASN A 259 -4.42 -26.07 34.22
CA ASN A 259 -5.53 -26.86 34.76
C ASN A 259 -5.60 -28.29 34.17
N ARG A 260 -4.99 -28.56 32.99
CA ARG A 260 -5.00 -29.89 32.35
C ARG A 260 -4.15 -30.90 33.12
N THR A 261 -4.47 -32.18 33.00
CA THR A 261 -3.60 -33.28 33.47
C THR A 261 -2.25 -33.16 32.77
N LEU A 262 -1.15 -33.31 33.52
CA LEU A 262 0.18 -33.35 32.91
C LEU A 262 0.22 -34.55 31.97
N SER A 263 0.40 -34.31 30.68
CA SER A 263 0.90 -35.37 29.80
C SER A 263 2.32 -35.69 30.25
N GLN A 264 2.70 -36.97 30.26
CA GLN A 264 4.13 -37.32 30.24
C GLN A 264 4.81 -36.53 29.10
N PRO A 265 6.14 -36.28 29.14
CA PRO A 265 6.91 -35.64 28.06
C PRO A 265 6.99 -36.51 26.79
N CYS A 266 5.92 -37.19 26.42
CA CYS A 266 5.79 -38.10 25.31
C CYS A 266 5.28 -37.35 24.07
N THR A 267 6.20 -37.19 23.12
CA THR A 267 5.98 -37.49 21.70
C THR A 267 4.63 -37.02 21.15
N SER A 268 4.46 -35.70 20.99
CA SER A 268 3.59 -35.29 19.88
C SER A 268 4.22 -35.90 18.62
N GLU A 269 3.46 -36.68 17.84
CA GLU A 269 3.95 -37.42 16.66
C GLU A 269 4.59 -36.52 15.57
N ARG A 270 4.69 -35.20 15.80
CA ARG A 270 5.16 -34.18 14.86
C ARG A 270 6.29 -33.28 15.38
N PHE A 271 6.83 -33.49 16.59
CA PHE A 271 7.93 -32.65 17.11
C PHE A 271 9.18 -33.46 17.41
N VAL A 272 10.25 -33.16 16.66
CA VAL A 272 11.60 -33.69 16.88
C VAL A 272 12.36 -32.75 17.82
N GLN A 273 12.77 -33.27 18.98
CA GLN A 273 13.52 -32.51 19.98
C GLN A 273 15.02 -32.53 19.68
N THR A 274 15.59 -31.37 19.39
CA THR A 274 17.04 -31.16 19.27
C THR A 274 17.65 -30.83 20.63
N LEU A 275 18.99 -30.87 20.72
CA LEU A 275 19.71 -30.50 21.94
C LEU A 275 19.51 -29.01 22.26
N SER A 276 19.54 -28.14 21.24
CA SER A 276 19.21 -26.73 21.38
C SER A 276 17.78 -26.47 21.89
N HIS A 277 16.79 -27.27 21.46
CA HIS A 277 15.41 -27.16 21.96
C HIS A 277 15.28 -27.60 23.42
N LYS A 278 15.96 -28.67 23.83
CA LYS A 278 15.97 -29.15 25.23
C LYS A 278 16.54 -28.11 26.18
N GLN A 279 17.68 -27.52 25.81
CA GLN A 279 18.32 -26.45 26.55
C GLN A 279 17.39 -25.24 26.68
N LEU A 280 16.80 -24.77 25.56
CA LEU A 280 15.90 -23.62 25.57
C LEU A 280 14.66 -23.87 26.43
N LEU A 281 14.05 -25.06 26.37
CA LEU A 281 12.94 -25.43 27.24
C LEU A 281 13.34 -25.38 28.71
N ALA A 282 14.53 -25.83 29.05
CA ALA A 282 15.04 -25.78 30.42
C ALA A 282 15.29 -24.32 30.89
N GLU A 283 15.86 -23.46 30.05
CA GLU A 283 16.00 -22.02 30.32
C GLU A 283 14.63 -21.33 30.50
N MET A 284 13.64 -21.70 29.66
CA MET A 284 12.26 -21.21 29.79
C MET A 284 11.64 -21.60 31.15
N MET A 285 11.86 -22.84 31.62
CA MET A 285 11.36 -23.28 32.93
C MET A 285 11.93 -22.44 34.09
N GLN A 286 13.21 -22.07 34.02
CA GLN A 286 13.84 -21.21 35.03
C GLN A 286 13.22 -19.81 35.05
N SER A 287 13.01 -19.21 33.88
CA SER A 287 12.43 -17.86 33.79
C SER A 287 10.94 -17.79 34.17
N HIS A 288 10.17 -18.84 33.86
CA HIS A 288 8.72 -18.96 34.15
C HIS A 288 8.40 -18.97 35.66
N MET A 289 9.39 -19.30 36.50
CA MET A 289 9.26 -19.21 37.95
C MET A 289 8.88 -17.79 38.41
N VAL A 290 9.43 -16.77 37.75
CA VAL A 290 9.36 -15.38 38.23
C VAL A 290 8.56 -14.47 37.31
N LYS A 291 8.78 -14.53 35.99
CA LYS A 291 8.28 -13.52 35.04
C LYS A 291 7.73 -14.14 33.76
N ASP A 292 6.92 -13.38 33.04
CA ASP A 292 6.48 -13.73 31.68
C ASP A 292 7.65 -13.72 30.68
N ILE A 293 7.50 -14.47 29.58
CA ILE A 293 8.60 -14.81 28.65
C ILE A 293 8.36 -14.18 27.28
N CYS A 294 9.43 -13.73 26.62
CA CYS A 294 9.45 -13.33 25.22
C CYS A 294 10.48 -14.15 24.45
N LEU A 295 10.04 -14.91 23.44
CA LEU A 295 10.89 -15.69 22.55
C LEU A 295 11.21 -14.88 21.28
N ILE A 296 12.48 -14.56 21.09
CA ILE A 296 12.98 -13.87 19.89
C ILE A 296 13.62 -14.90 18.96
N GLY A 297 13.23 -14.92 17.69
CA GLY A 297 13.84 -15.79 16.68
C GLY A 297 13.34 -15.50 15.28
N GLY A 298 14.07 -15.96 14.27
CA GLY A 298 13.72 -15.76 12.85
C GLY A 298 12.39 -16.41 12.44
N LYS A 299 11.90 -16.11 11.24
CA LYS A 299 10.69 -16.74 10.69
C LYS A 299 10.91 -18.25 10.49
N GLY A 300 9.86 -19.04 10.71
CA GLY A 300 9.88 -20.49 10.55
C GLY A 300 10.76 -21.27 11.54
N CYS A 301 11.52 -20.66 12.45
CA CYS A 301 12.52 -21.37 13.26
C CYS A 301 11.97 -22.35 14.32
N GLY A 302 10.65 -22.35 14.60
CA GLY A 302 10.03 -23.28 15.55
C GLY A 302 9.49 -22.66 16.85
N LYS A 303 9.48 -21.32 16.98
CA LYS A 303 9.00 -20.59 18.17
C LYS A 303 7.64 -21.08 18.70
N THR A 304 6.65 -21.17 17.81
CA THR A 304 5.28 -21.60 18.14
C THR A 304 5.24 -23.05 18.62
N VAL A 305 6.10 -23.92 18.06
CA VAL A 305 6.17 -25.33 18.45
C VAL A 305 6.75 -25.46 19.86
N ILE A 306 7.83 -24.73 20.17
CA ILE A 306 8.42 -24.72 21.51
C ILE A 306 7.44 -24.17 22.55
N ALA A 307 6.73 -23.08 22.24
CA ALA A 307 5.72 -22.53 23.14
C ALA A 307 4.57 -23.52 23.40
N LYS A 308 4.16 -24.30 22.38
CA LYS A 308 3.17 -25.37 22.53
C LYS A 308 3.69 -26.51 23.40
N THR A 309 4.89 -27.03 23.11
CA THR A 309 5.53 -28.08 23.91
C THR A 309 5.71 -27.66 25.36
N PHE A 310 6.11 -26.40 25.61
CA PHE A 310 6.23 -25.84 26.96
C PHE A 310 4.87 -25.84 27.70
N ALA A 311 3.81 -25.42 27.02
CA ALA A 311 2.47 -25.40 27.58
C ALA A 311 1.96 -26.80 27.90
N ASP A 312 2.13 -27.76 26.98
CA ASP A 312 1.70 -29.15 27.14
C ASP A 312 2.45 -29.81 28.31
N THR A 313 3.75 -29.56 28.43
CA THR A 313 4.61 -30.06 29.53
C THR A 313 4.11 -29.60 30.91
N LEU A 314 3.52 -28.40 31.01
CA LEU A 314 3.00 -27.83 32.26
C LEU A 314 1.46 -27.90 32.38
N GLY A 315 0.77 -28.56 31.45
CA GLY A 315 -0.68 -28.72 31.46
C GLY A 315 -1.48 -27.43 31.20
N TYR A 316 -0.92 -26.46 30.47
CA TYR A 316 -1.60 -25.22 30.10
C TYR A 316 -2.55 -25.39 28.91
N ASN A 317 -3.69 -24.70 28.98
CA ASN A 317 -4.51 -24.39 27.82
C ASN A 317 -3.94 -23.15 27.14
N ILE A 318 -3.60 -23.24 25.85
CA ILE A 318 -3.07 -22.11 25.09
C ILE A 318 -4.21 -21.31 24.47
N GLU A 319 -4.13 -19.98 24.58
CA GLU A 319 -4.97 -19.05 23.85
C GLU A 319 -4.06 -18.23 22.90
N PRO A 320 -4.00 -18.56 21.60
CA PRO A 320 -3.17 -17.84 20.64
C PRO A 320 -3.84 -16.52 20.23
N ILE A 321 -3.09 -15.43 20.31
CA ILE A 321 -3.49 -14.10 19.87
C ILE A 321 -2.43 -13.59 18.91
N MET A 322 -2.82 -13.41 17.65
CA MET A 322 -1.94 -12.86 16.63
C MET A 322 -2.07 -11.34 16.61
N LEU A 323 -0.93 -10.67 16.69
CA LEU A 323 -0.80 -9.24 16.77
C LEU A 323 -0.45 -8.62 15.40
N TYR A 324 -1.04 -7.47 15.10
CA TYR A 324 -0.88 -6.74 13.84
C TYR A 324 -0.66 -5.25 14.10
N GLN A 325 -0.17 -4.53 13.08
CA GLN A 325 0.32 -3.16 13.23
C GLN A 325 -0.76 -2.16 13.66
N ASP A 326 -1.94 -2.23 13.03
CA ASP A 326 -3.05 -1.31 13.29
C ASP A 326 -3.95 -1.76 14.46
N MET A 327 -3.46 -2.68 15.31
CA MET A 327 -4.24 -3.20 16.44
C MET A 327 -4.41 -2.13 17.50
N THR A 328 -5.65 -1.94 17.96
CA THR A 328 -5.96 -0.98 19.02
C THR A 328 -6.03 -1.66 20.38
N ALA A 329 -5.90 -0.89 21.47
CA ALA A 329 -6.09 -1.39 22.82
C ALA A 329 -7.48 -2.01 23.06
N ARG A 330 -8.50 -1.54 22.32
CA ARG A 330 -9.86 -2.09 22.39
C ARG A 330 -9.88 -3.52 21.88
N ASP A 331 -9.22 -3.78 20.76
CA ASP A 331 -9.15 -5.13 20.17
C ASP A 331 -8.48 -6.14 21.11
N LEU A 332 -7.49 -5.69 21.90
CA LEU A 332 -6.80 -6.51 22.90
C LEU A 332 -7.61 -6.75 24.18
N LEU A 333 -8.51 -5.85 24.58
CA LEU A 333 -9.24 -5.93 25.85
C LEU A 333 -10.71 -6.31 25.68
N GLN A 334 -11.49 -5.50 24.96
CA GLN A 334 -12.91 -5.74 24.73
C GLN A 334 -13.35 -5.18 23.37
N GLN A 335 -14.05 -6.00 22.63
CA GLN A 335 -14.63 -5.65 21.34
C GLN A 335 -16.11 -5.32 21.50
N ARG A 336 -16.62 -4.41 20.68
CA ARG A 336 -18.06 -4.21 20.55
C ARG A 336 -18.62 -5.21 19.56
N TYR A 337 -19.75 -5.80 19.90
CA TYR A 337 -20.50 -6.65 18.98
C TYR A 337 -21.98 -6.26 19.02
N THR A 338 -22.67 -6.52 17.92
CA THR A 338 -24.11 -6.26 17.81
C THR A 338 -24.87 -7.53 18.16
N LEU A 339 -25.80 -7.42 19.11
CA LEU A 339 -26.74 -8.46 19.48
C LEU A 339 -27.76 -8.67 18.35
N PRO A 340 -28.45 -9.84 18.28
CA PRO A 340 -29.46 -10.10 17.27
C PRO A 340 -30.63 -9.10 17.25
N ASN A 341 -30.85 -8.38 18.35
CA ASN A 341 -31.87 -7.34 18.48
C ASN A 341 -31.40 -5.95 17.96
N GLY A 342 -30.15 -5.83 17.50
CA GLY A 342 -29.56 -4.58 17.01
C GLY A 342 -28.80 -3.75 18.07
N ASP A 343 -28.85 -4.14 19.36
CA ASP A 343 -28.13 -3.44 20.42
C ASP A 343 -26.63 -3.73 20.37
N THR A 344 -25.80 -2.79 20.82
CA THR A 344 -24.35 -3.03 20.96
C THR A 344 -24.01 -3.49 22.38
N ALA A 345 -23.21 -4.54 22.49
CA ALA A 345 -22.73 -5.09 23.75
C ALA A 345 -21.19 -5.23 23.74
N TRP A 346 -20.61 -5.24 24.94
CA TRP A 346 -19.17 -5.49 25.11
C TRP A 346 -18.91 -6.99 25.18
N ARG A 347 -17.92 -7.45 24.41
CA ARG A 347 -17.40 -8.82 24.44
C ARG A 347 -15.95 -8.80 24.90
N SER A 348 -15.66 -9.57 25.94
CA SER A 348 -14.30 -9.77 26.43
C SER A 348 -13.43 -10.40 25.35
N SER A 349 -12.22 -9.85 25.16
CA SER A 349 -11.24 -10.42 24.24
C SER A 349 -10.72 -11.77 24.76
N PRO A 350 -10.07 -12.57 23.88
CA PRO A 350 -9.40 -13.80 24.28
C PRO A 350 -8.39 -13.62 25.43
N LEU A 351 -7.71 -12.47 25.49
CA LEU A 351 -6.76 -12.12 26.55
C LEU A 351 -7.45 -12.04 27.93
N VAL A 352 -8.60 -11.37 27.99
CA VAL A 352 -9.38 -11.21 29.21
C VAL A 352 -9.99 -12.54 29.65
N THR A 353 -10.52 -13.33 28.71
CA THR A 353 -11.05 -14.66 29.03
C THR A 353 -9.94 -15.59 29.54
N ALA A 354 -8.74 -15.51 28.96
CA ALA A 354 -7.58 -16.27 29.42
C ALA A 354 -7.13 -15.87 30.83
N ALA A 355 -7.18 -14.58 31.17
CA ALA A 355 -6.87 -14.07 32.51
C ALA A 355 -7.84 -14.57 33.58
N LEU A 356 -9.13 -14.69 33.24
CA LEU A 356 -10.16 -15.23 34.13
C LEU A 356 -10.06 -16.75 34.29
N GLU A 357 -9.81 -17.48 33.20
CA GLU A 357 -9.77 -18.95 33.18
C GLU A 357 -8.42 -19.56 33.58
N GLY A 358 -7.35 -18.75 33.64
CA GLY A 358 -6.01 -19.23 33.96
C GLY A 358 -5.29 -19.94 32.82
N LYS A 359 -5.52 -19.47 31.60
CA LYS A 359 -4.86 -19.97 30.38
C LYS A 359 -3.50 -19.32 30.17
N LEU A 360 -2.67 -19.97 29.34
CA LEU A 360 -1.43 -19.42 28.83
C LEU A 360 -1.74 -18.66 27.54
N VAL A 361 -1.45 -17.36 27.50
CA VAL A 361 -1.65 -16.55 26.29
C VAL A 361 -0.38 -16.55 25.46
N LEU A 362 -0.53 -16.87 24.17
CA LEU A 362 0.56 -16.78 23.20
C LEU A 362 0.35 -15.53 22.34
N LEU A 363 1.14 -14.47 22.60
CA LEU A 363 1.12 -13.23 21.83
C LEU A 363 2.10 -13.34 20.65
N ASP A 364 1.63 -13.73 19.47
CA ASP A 364 2.47 -13.83 18.27
C ASP A 364 2.55 -12.48 17.54
N GLY A 365 3.76 -11.96 17.34
CA GLY A 365 3.97 -10.72 16.58
C GLY A 365 4.05 -9.45 17.42
N ILE A 366 4.51 -9.51 18.67
CA ILE A 366 4.59 -8.33 19.57
C ILE A 366 5.42 -7.17 18.98
N HIS A 367 6.40 -7.48 18.14
CA HIS A 367 7.24 -6.53 17.41
C HIS A 367 6.49 -5.70 16.35
N ARG A 368 5.27 -6.09 15.97
CA ARG A 368 4.49 -5.42 14.92
C ARG A 368 3.57 -4.33 15.48
N VAL A 369 3.21 -4.40 16.76
CA VAL A 369 2.19 -3.54 17.37
C VAL A 369 2.75 -2.17 17.69
N ASN A 370 1.94 -1.14 17.49
CA ASN A 370 2.25 0.23 17.90
C ASN A 370 2.47 0.32 19.43
N ALA A 371 3.49 1.07 19.85
CA ALA A 371 3.85 1.23 21.27
C ALA A 371 2.69 1.74 22.15
N GLY A 372 1.81 2.59 21.60
CA GLY A 372 0.63 3.10 22.31
C GLY A 372 -0.38 2.01 22.69
N THR A 373 -0.55 0.98 21.87
CA THR A 373 -1.44 -0.15 22.17
C THR A 373 -0.84 -1.04 23.26
N LEU A 374 0.49 -1.22 23.25
CA LEU A 374 1.19 -2.02 24.26
C LEU A 374 1.32 -1.33 25.60
N ALA A 375 1.23 0.00 25.65
CA ALA A 375 1.14 0.76 26.90
C ALA A 375 -0.09 0.38 27.76
N VAL A 376 -1.07 -0.33 27.19
CA VAL A 376 -2.19 -0.90 27.96
C VAL A 376 -1.82 -2.20 28.67
N LEU A 377 -0.83 -2.95 28.18
CA LEU A 377 -0.30 -4.12 28.88
C LEU A 377 0.68 -3.71 29.99
N GLN A 378 1.32 -2.55 29.84
CA GLN A 378 2.25 -1.99 30.82
C GLN A 378 2.18 -0.46 30.93
N SER A 379 2.10 0.03 32.17
CA SER A 379 2.29 1.45 32.51
C SER A 379 3.78 1.83 32.57
N GLN A 380 4.13 2.97 31.97
CA GLN A 380 5.51 3.43 31.82
C GLN A 380 6.15 3.96 33.11
N VAL A 381 5.33 4.35 34.10
CA VAL A 381 5.79 4.98 35.33
C VAL A 381 5.85 3.93 36.47
N GLN A 382 6.40 2.75 36.19
CA GLN A 382 6.40 1.62 37.12
C GLN A 382 7.25 1.89 38.38
N THR A 383 8.51 2.34 38.19
CA THR A 383 9.51 2.50 39.26
C THR A 383 9.10 3.56 40.29
N ASN A 384 8.46 4.63 39.82
CA ASN A 384 8.13 5.81 40.63
C ASN A 384 6.73 5.75 41.24
N LYS A 385 5.85 4.86 40.76
CA LYS A 385 4.48 4.71 41.28
C LYS A 385 4.42 4.19 42.72
N ARG A 386 5.39 3.40 43.19
CA ARG A 386 5.46 2.98 44.61
C ARG A 386 5.72 4.16 45.56
N LEU A 387 6.37 5.22 45.08
CA LEU A 387 6.66 6.44 45.83
C LEU A 387 5.51 7.45 45.79
N LEU A 388 4.64 7.39 44.78
CA LEU A 388 3.51 8.31 44.61
C LEU A 388 2.55 8.36 45.81
N PRO A 389 2.13 7.26 46.47
CA PRO A 389 1.25 7.34 47.63
C PRO A 389 1.87 8.12 48.80
N ARG A 390 3.18 7.95 49.04
CA ARG A 390 3.93 8.69 50.06
C ARG A 390 4.06 10.17 49.69
N PHE A 391 4.24 10.46 48.40
CA PHE A 391 4.34 11.81 47.87
C PHE A 391 2.99 12.55 47.91
N ILE A 392 1.89 11.92 47.47
CA ILE A 392 0.53 12.49 47.50
C ILE A 392 0.10 12.79 48.94
N SER A 393 0.45 11.94 49.91
CA SER A 393 0.18 12.24 51.33
C SER A 393 0.94 13.46 51.86
N SER A 394 2.08 13.81 51.26
CA SER A 394 2.85 15.00 51.65
C SER A 394 2.38 16.30 50.99
N LEU A 395 1.60 16.21 49.91
CA LEU A 395 1.09 17.35 49.15
C LEU A 395 -0.31 17.82 49.58
N LEU A 396 -1.07 16.99 50.31
CA LEU A 396 -2.37 17.37 50.85
C LEU A 396 -2.17 18.17 52.14
N PRO A 397 -2.66 19.43 52.24
CA PRO A 397 -2.56 20.19 53.48
C PRO A 397 -3.33 19.47 54.61
N GLY A 398 -2.67 19.30 55.75
CA GLY A 398 -3.29 18.78 56.97
C GLY A 398 -4.44 19.68 57.41
N SER A 399 -5.57 19.05 57.77
CA SER A 399 -6.71 19.73 58.40
C SER A 399 -6.29 20.39 59.72
N PRO A 400 -6.80 21.60 60.07
CA PRO A 400 -6.43 22.26 61.30
C PRO A 400 -6.97 21.53 62.53
N SER A 401 -6.14 21.54 63.56
CA SER A 401 -6.30 20.92 64.86
C SER A 401 -7.50 21.44 65.66
N SER A 402 -8.25 20.53 66.28
CA SER A 402 -9.03 20.82 67.49
C SER A 402 -8.37 20.13 68.69
N SER A 403 -7.99 20.95 69.67
CA SER A 403 -7.32 20.62 70.92
C SER A 403 -8.15 19.75 71.86
N SER A 404 -7.50 18.78 72.54
CA SER A 404 -7.42 18.68 74.01
C SER A 404 -7.04 17.27 74.54
N SER A 405 -6.12 17.30 75.51
CA SER A 405 -5.92 16.35 76.62
C SER A 405 -5.06 15.07 76.46
N SER A 406 -3.97 15.12 77.22
CA SER A 406 -3.30 14.07 78.00
C SER A 406 -2.21 13.18 77.37
N SER A 407 -1.06 13.30 78.01
CA SER A 407 0.24 12.62 77.92
C SER A 407 0.22 11.09 78.00
N CYS A 408 1.04 10.42 77.18
CA CYS A 408 2.07 9.50 77.69
C CYS A 408 3.08 9.10 76.59
N HIS A 409 4.37 9.13 76.94
CA HIS A 409 5.49 8.62 76.14
C HIS A 409 5.52 7.09 76.11
N LYS A 410 5.67 6.49 74.91
CA LYS A 410 6.62 5.39 74.61
C LYS A 410 6.65 5.08 73.12
N CYS A 411 7.83 5.17 72.53
CA CYS A 411 8.13 4.90 71.12
C CYS A 411 8.34 3.39 70.85
N GLN A 412 7.69 2.87 69.81
CA GLN A 412 8.11 1.74 68.97
C GLN A 412 7.27 1.77 67.67
N PRO A 413 7.84 1.72 66.45
CA PRO A 413 7.05 1.82 65.24
C PRO A 413 6.60 0.42 64.79
N ALA A 414 5.42 0.01 65.24
CA ALA A 414 4.61 -1.02 64.60
C ALA A 414 3.27 -0.41 64.20
N LEU A 415 2.78 -0.76 63.00
CA LEU A 415 1.38 -0.76 62.59
C LEU A 415 0.59 0.55 62.81
N LEU A 416 0.40 1.32 61.73
CA LEU A 416 -0.63 2.35 61.68
C LEU A 416 -1.97 1.73 61.26
N HIS A 417 -2.66 1.18 62.27
CA HIS A 417 -4.11 1.09 62.34
C HIS A 417 -4.70 2.51 62.23
N VAL A 418 -5.60 2.75 61.28
CA VAL A 418 -6.49 3.92 61.28
C VAL A 418 -7.88 3.44 61.72
N ALA A 419 -8.32 3.92 62.88
CA ALA A 419 -9.62 3.63 63.49
C ALA A 419 -10.75 4.50 62.87
N PRO A 420 -12.03 4.16 63.06
CA PRO A 420 -13.04 4.23 62.00
C PRO A 420 -14.05 5.36 62.20
N ARG A 421 -14.20 6.28 61.24
CA ARG A 421 -15.39 7.14 61.07
C ARG A 421 -15.32 7.92 59.75
N CYS A 422 -15.41 7.19 58.65
CA CYS A 422 -15.86 7.64 57.32
C CYS A 422 -15.86 6.39 56.42
N ARG A 423 -16.94 5.61 56.50
CA ARG A 423 -17.14 4.39 55.70
C ARG A 423 -17.42 4.77 54.25
N VAL A 424 -16.37 4.79 53.41
CA VAL A 424 -16.22 4.13 52.10
C VAL A 424 -14.75 4.38 51.69
N PRO A 425 -13.89 3.37 51.52
CA PRO A 425 -12.57 3.63 50.94
C PRO A 425 -12.77 4.05 49.48
N GLY A 426 -12.42 5.30 49.17
CA GLY A 426 -12.57 5.88 47.83
C GLY A 426 -11.83 5.07 46.76
N PRO A 427 -12.33 5.05 45.51
CA PRO A 427 -11.71 4.27 44.45
C PRO A 427 -10.41 4.94 44.01
N ARG A 428 -9.28 4.31 44.30
CA ARG A 428 -7.95 4.70 43.81
C ARG A 428 -7.62 3.94 42.52
N LEU A 429 -7.11 4.69 41.53
CA LEU A 429 -6.31 4.29 40.37
C LEU A 429 -6.96 3.34 39.35
N TRP A 430 -7.21 3.85 38.13
CA TRP A 430 -7.44 3.03 36.93
C TRP A 430 -6.08 2.80 36.29
N ASN A 431 -5.54 1.60 36.48
CA ASN A 431 -4.21 1.20 36.04
C ASN A 431 -4.38 -0.10 35.23
N HIS A 432 -3.98 -0.11 33.96
CA HIS A 432 -3.87 -1.35 33.18
C HIS A 432 -2.40 -1.81 33.27
N LEU A 433 -2.11 -2.74 34.20
CA LEU A 433 -0.80 -3.36 34.39
C LEU A 433 -0.98 -4.88 34.44
N LEU A 434 -1.31 -5.45 33.29
CA LEU A 434 -1.58 -6.87 33.20
C LEU A 434 -0.31 -7.73 33.37
N ILE A 435 0.86 -7.23 32.97
CA ILE A 435 2.10 -8.01 32.99
C ILE A 435 2.72 -8.07 34.40
N HIS A 436 2.98 -6.92 35.02
CA HIS A 436 3.67 -6.86 36.32
C HIS A 436 2.75 -7.05 37.52
N ASP A 437 1.74 -6.18 37.66
CA ASP A 437 0.89 -6.14 38.85
C ASP A 437 -0.31 -7.08 38.75
N ARG A 438 -0.59 -7.62 37.55
CA ARG A 438 -1.76 -8.46 37.24
C ARG A 438 -3.05 -7.70 37.59
N GLU A 439 -3.16 -6.47 37.09
CA GLU A 439 -4.33 -5.61 37.28
C GLU A 439 -4.80 -5.04 35.95
N LEU A 440 -6.10 -5.10 35.71
CA LEU A 440 -6.68 -4.61 34.46
C LEU A 440 -8.05 -4.03 34.73
N SER A 441 -8.33 -2.88 34.13
CA SER A 441 -9.69 -2.33 34.09
C SER A 441 -10.25 -2.49 32.68
N LEU A 442 -11.56 -2.71 32.54
CA LEU A 442 -12.21 -2.90 31.26
C LEU A 442 -13.17 -1.73 30.93
N TYR A 443 -13.58 -1.63 29.67
CA TYR A 443 -14.43 -0.53 29.18
C TYR A 443 -15.88 -0.64 29.65
N ASP A 444 -16.34 -1.84 29.97
CA ASP A 444 -17.62 -2.09 30.63
C ASP A 444 -17.64 -1.69 32.13
N GLY A 445 -16.50 -1.20 32.66
CA GLY A 445 -16.33 -0.79 34.05
C GLY A 445 -15.89 -1.90 35.00
N SER A 446 -15.72 -3.14 34.52
CA SER A 446 -15.21 -4.23 35.32
C SER A 446 -13.71 -4.11 35.61
N ARG A 447 -13.27 -4.72 36.70
CA ARG A 447 -11.88 -4.68 37.19
C ARG A 447 -11.40 -6.08 37.52
N LEU A 448 -10.24 -6.40 36.99
CA LEU A 448 -9.49 -7.63 37.23
C LEU A 448 -8.32 -7.31 38.16
N LEU A 449 -8.24 -8.01 39.29
CA LEU A 449 -7.21 -7.81 40.29
C LEU A 449 -6.41 -9.10 40.51
N ARG A 450 -5.11 -8.97 40.82
CA ARG A 450 -4.29 -10.09 41.25
C ARG A 450 -4.93 -10.80 42.45
N LYS A 451 -4.89 -12.14 42.47
CA LYS A 451 -5.49 -12.96 43.53
C LYS A 451 -5.13 -12.49 44.94
N ASP A 452 -3.86 -12.19 45.21
CA ASP A 452 -3.39 -11.72 46.53
C ASP A 452 -4.06 -10.41 46.95
N ARG A 453 -4.21 -9.47 46.02
CA ARG A 453 -4.84 -8.16 46.28
C ARG A 453 -6.36 -8.30 46.37
N TYR A 454 -6.96 -9.16 45.57
CA TYR A 454 -8.38 -9.49 45.65
C TYR A 454 -8.74 -10.06 47.03
N MET A 455 -7.93 -10.99 47.55
CA MET A 455 -8.12 -11.55 48.90
C MET A 455 -7.96 -10.49 49.98
N ARG A 456 -6.93 -9.63 49.92
CA ARG A 456 -6.80 -8.50 50.86
C ARG A 456 -8.00 -7.56 50.82
N LEU A 457 -8.48 -7.22 49.62
CA LEU A 457 -9.65 -6.36 49.45
C LEU A 457 -10.91 -7.01 50.04
N LYS A 458 -11.07 -8.32 49.85
CA LYS A 458 -12.15 -9.13 50.41
C LYS A 458 -12.12 -9.12 51.94
N GLU A 459 -10.93 -9.26 52.53
CA GLU A 459 -10.71 -9.19 53.98
C GLU A 459 -10.95 -7.78 54.55
N GLU A 460 -10.38 -6.74 53.93
CA GLU A 460 -10.52 -5.35 54.36
C GLU A 460 -11.97 -4.84 54.32
N LEU A 461 -12.72 -5.24 53.28
CA LEU A 461 -14.11 -4.81 53.09
C LEU A 461 -15.14 -5.76 53.71
N GLN A 462 -14.72 -6.94 54.19
CA GLN A 462 -15.60 -8.00 54.69
C GLN A 462 -16.75 -8.35 53.72
N MET A 463 -16.44 -8.47 52.43
CA MET A 463 -17.43 -8.77 51.37
C MET A 463 -17.33 -10.22 50.87
N SER A 464 -18.43 -10.79 50.37
CA SER A 464 -18.41 -12.10 49.69
C SER A 464 -17.97 -11.98 48.23
N ASP A 465 -17.54 -13.09 47.61
CA ASP A 465 -17.14 -13.10 46.20
C ASP A 465 -18.30 -12.67 45.29
N GLU A 466 -19.53 -13.07 45.60
CA GLU A 466 -20.74 -12.64 44.87
C GLU A 466 -20.97 -11.12 44.97
N GLN A 467 -20.71 -10.52 46.13
CA GLN A 467 -20.85 -9.07 46.31
C GLN A 467 -19.77 -8.30 45.55
N LEU A 468 -18.55 -8.83 45.48
CA LEU A 468 -17.47 -8.26 44.68
C LEU A 468 -17.74 -8.41 43.18
N GLN A 469 -18.27 -9.55 42.74
CA GLN A 469 -18.70 -9.77 41.36
C GLN A 469 -19.88 -8.87 40.96
N LYS A 470 -20.84 -8.61 41.86
CA LYS A 470 -21.91 -7.61 41.64
C LYS A 470 -21.37 -6.18 41.49
N ARG A 471 -20.17 -5.90 41.99
CA ARG A 471 -19.43 -4.65 41.77
C ARG A 471 -18.48 -4.72 40.56
N SER A 472 -18.60 -5.77 39.76
CA SER A 472 -17.77 -6.04 38.58
C SER A 472 -16.27 -6.17 38.91
N ILE A 473 -15.92 -6.68 40.11
CA ILE A 473 -14.53 -6.93 40.51
C ILE A 473 -14.27 -8.44 40.49
N PHE A 474 -13.30 -8.86 39.67
CA PHE A 474 -12.95 -10.24 39.41
C PHE A 474 -11.48 -10.53 39.77
N PRO A 475 -11.16 -11.71 40.31
CA PRO A 475 -9.77 -12.13 40.51
C PRO A 475 -9.17 -12.66 39.21
N ILE A 476 -7.91 -12.30 38.91
CA ILE A 476 -7.10 -12.95 37.88
C ILE A 476 -6.64 -14.31 38.40
N HIS A 477 -6.76 -15.34 37.57
CA HIS A 477 -6.36 -16.68 37.92
C HIS A 477 -4.83 -16.76 38.09
N PRO A 478 -4.30 -17.40 39.16
CA PRO A 478 -2.86 -17.39 39.47
C PRO A 478 -1.99 -18.09 38.42
N ALA A 479 -2.57 -19.06 37.69
CA ALA A 479 -1.93 -19.75 36.58
C ALA A 479 -1.85 -18.91 35.29
N PHE A 480 -2.52 -17.75 35.20
CA PHE A 480 -2.45 -16.92 34.00
C PHE A 480 -1.02 -16.46 33.70
N ARG A 481 -0.55 -16.71 32.49
CA ARG A 481 0.82 -16.41 32.03
C ARG A 481 0.82 -15.99 30.57
N ILE A 482 1.83 -15.21 30.19
CA ILE A 482 1.98 -14.68 28.84
C ILE A 482 3.33 -15.13 28.26
N ILE A 483 3.29 -15.70 27.05
CA ILE A 483 4.47 -15.92 26.21
C ILE A 483 4.32 -15.05 24.97
N ALA A 484 5.24 -14.11 24.77
CA ALA A 484 5.30 -13.30 23.55
C ALA A 484 6.27 -13.91 22.54
N LEU A 485 5.92 -13.88 21.26
CA LEU A 485 6.80 -14.27 20.16
C LEU A 485 7.18 -13.05 19.32
N ALA A 486 8.46 -12.93 19.02
CA ALA A 486 8.98 -11.82 18.24
C ALA A 486 10.06 -12.24 17.23
N GLU A 487 10.23 -11.41 16.21
CA GLU A 487 11.36 -11.44 15.29
C GLU A 487 12.48 -10.53 15.83
N PRO A 488 13.76 -10.85 15.55
CA PRO A 488 14.86 -9.98 15.95
C PRO A 488 14.73 -8.60 15.28
N PRO A 489 15.10 -7.50 15.97
CA PRO A 489 15.10 -6.17 15.39
C PRO A 489 16.12 -6.08 14.24
N VAL A 490 15.78 -5.32 13.20
CA VAL A 490 16.69 -5.07 12.07
C VAL A 490 17.63 -3.93 12.44
N ILE A 491 18.92 -4.25 12.57
CA ILE A 491 19.97 -3.30 12.95
C ILE A 491 20.07 -2.21 11.88
N GLY A 492 19.95 -0.93 12.28
CA GLY A 492 20.03 0.22 11.38
C GLY A 492 18.68 0.73 10.83
N SER A 493 17.57 0.04 11.10
CA SER A 493 16.22 0.50 10.72
C SER A 493 15.51 1.19 11.89
N ALA A 494 15.21 2.49 11.74
CA ALA A 494 14.52 3.27 12.77
C ALA A 494 13.07 2.84 13.00
N THR A 495 12.40 2.28 11.97
CA THR A 495 11.00 1.84 12.05
C THR A 495 10.84 0.42 12.59
N GLN A 496 11.88 -0.42 12.49
CA GLN A 496 11.84 -1.83 12.89
C GLN A 496 12.57 -2.11 14.21
N GLN A 497 13.07 -1.08 14.89
CA GLN A 497 13.66 -1.19 16.22
C GLN A 497 12.58 -1.06 17.31
N TRP A 498 11.95 -2.19 17.65
CA TRP A 498 10.83 -2.24 18.60
C TRP A 498 11.25 -2.50 20.05
N LEU A 499 12.46 -3.00 20.31
CA LEU A 499 12.98 -3.26 21.66
C LEU A 499 13.44 -1.97 22.36
N GLY A 500 12.49 -1.14 22.77
CA GLY A 500 12.74 0.03 23.61
C GLY A 500 12.88 -0.31 25.10
N PRO A 501 13.28 0.66 25.95
CA PRO A 501 13.32 0.50 27.41
C PRO A 501 12.00 -0.01 28.01
N GLU A 502 10.87 0.38 27.41
CA GLU A 502 9.52 -0.05 27.80
C GLU A 502 9.37 -1.57 27.70
N PHE A 503 9.70 -2.15 26.54
CA PHE A 503 9.60 -3.58 26.30
C PHE A 503 10.56 -4.39 27.17
N LEU A 504 11.77 -3.87 27.39
CA LEU A 504 12.79 -4.54 28.21
C LEU A 504 12.30 -4.79 29.64
N THR A 505 11.42 -3.93 30.15
CA THR A 505 10.82 -4.14 31.46
C THR A 505 9.71 -5.18 31.48
N MET A 506 9.08 -5.55 30.36
CA MET A 506 7.91 -6.45 30.33
C MET A 506 8.25 -7.94 30.54
N PHE A 507 9.30 -8.45 29.90
CA PHE A 507 9.55 -9.89 29.78
C PHE A 507 10.96 -10.28 30.20
N PHE A 508 11.20 -11.59 30.32
CA PHE A 508 12.53 -12.16 30.09
C PHE A 508 12.66 -12.60 28.64
N PHE A 509 13.78 -12.25 28.00
CA PHE A 509 14.04 -12.53 26.61
C PHE A 509 14.88 -13.79 26.45
N HIS A 510 14.35 -14.73 25.68
CA HIS A 510 15.04 -15.94 25.28
C HIS A 510 15.23 -15.94 23.78
N TYR A 511 16.46 -16.20 23.34
CA TYR A 511 16.79 -16.18 21.93
C TYR A 511 16.81 -17.60 21.35
N MET A 512 15.93 -17.85 20.40
CA MET A 512 15.93 -19.07 19.63
C MET A 512 16.92 -18.93 18.47
N LYS A 513 18.11 -19.52 18.67
CA LYS A 513 19.14 -19.60 17.62
C LYS A 513 18.63 -20.42 16.43
N PRO A 514 19.03 -20.07 15.19
CA PRO A 514 18.87 -20.97 14.05
C PRO A 514 19.52 -22.33 14.36
N LEU A 515 18.90 -23.42 13.90
CA LEU A 515 19.43 -24.77 14.09
C LEU A 515 20.80 -24.91 13.42
N VAL A 516 21.69 -25.65 14.07
CA VAL A 516 22.99 -26.02 13.48
C VAL A 516 22.75 -27.08 12.40
N LYS A 517 23.62 -27.14 11.39
CA LYS A 517 23.48 -28.08 10.25
C LYS A 517 23.20 -29.52 10.69
N SER A 518 23.88 -30.03 11.71
CA SER A 518 23.66 -31.38 12.25
C SER A 518 22.27 -31.58 12.84
N GLU A 519 21.78 -30.59 13.61
CA GLU A 519 20.44 -30.62 14.20
C GLU A 519 19.35 -30.48 13.12
N GLU A 520 19.54 -29.62 12.12
CA GLU A 520 18.60 -29.44 11.01
C GLU A 520 18.52 -30.71 10.13
N ILE A 521 19.65 -31.39 9.89
CA ILE A 521 19.69 -32.72 9.25
C ILE A 521 18.88 -33.73 10.07
N GLN A 522 19.07 -33.78 11.39
CA GLN A 522 18.35 -34.70 12.26
C GLN A 522 16.83 -34.48 12.17
N VAL A 523 16.38 -33.22 12.30
CA VAL A 523 14.97 -32.86 12.22
C VAL A 523 14.37 -33.24 10.87
N ILE A 524 15.08 -32.96 9.77
CA ILE A 524 14.57 -33.27 8.42
C ILE A 524 14.51 -34.79 8.18
N LYS A 525 15.53 -35.56 8.59
CA LYS A 525 15.56 -37.02 8.42
C LYS A 525 14.48 -37.72 9.24
N GLU A 526 14.24 -37.28 10.47
CA GLU A 526 13.19 -37.87 11.32
C GLU A 526 11.78 -37.50 10.80
N MET A 527 11.58 -36.30 10.26
CA MET A 527 10.28 -35.86 9.75
C MET A 527 9.97 -36.38 8.33
N VAL A 528 10.99 -36.65 7.52
CA VAL A 528 10.86 -37.13 6.13
C VAL A 528 11.95 -38.18 5.86
N PRO A 529 11.68 -39.46 6.15
CA PRO A 529 12.71 -40.51 6.09
C PRO A 529 13.25 -40.83 4.69
N SER A 530 12.50 -40.54 3.62
CA SER A 530 12.78 -41.00 2.24
C SER A 530 13.48 -39.96 1.35
N ILE A 531 14.15 -38.95 1.91
CA ILE A 531 14.83 -37.91 1.13
C ILE A 531 16.16 -38.42 0.54
N PRO A 532 16.49 -38.10 -0.72
CA PRO A 532 17.83 -38.31 -1.28
C PRO A 532 18.91 -37.54 -0.48
N GLN A 533 19.86 -38.26 0.13
CA GLN A 533 20.86 -37.66 1.04
C GLN A 533 21.74 -36.61 0.34
N GLU A 534 22.13 -36.84 -0.91
CA GLU A 534 22.95 -35.91 -1.68
C GLU A 534 22.25 -34.56 -1.89
N ALA A 535 20.96 -34.57 -2.25
CA ALA A 535 20.18 -33.36 -2.42
C ALA A 535 20.01 -32.60 -1.10
N LEU A 536 19.79 -33.31 0.01
CA LEU A 536 19.68 -32.72 1.34
C LEU A 536 20.99 -32.05 1.79
N ASP A 537 22.13 -32.72 1.60
CA ASP A 537 23.43 -32.17 1.98
C ASP A 537 23.82 -30.94 1.16
N LYS A 538 23.54 -30.95 -0.16
CA LYS A 538 23.72 -29.78 -1.03
C LYS A 538 22.82 -28.63 -0.57
N LEU A 539 21.53 -28.88 -0.38
CA LEU A 539 20.55 -27.88 0.06
C LEU A 539 20.96 -27.22 1.39
N LEU A 540 21.31 -28.01 2.39
CA LEU A 540 21.71 -27.48 3.71
C LEU A 540 23.08 -26.82 3.68
N SER A 541 24.03 -27.31 2.88
CA SER A 541 25.32 -26.61 2.70
C SER A 541 25.13 -25.22 2.07
N PHE A 542 24.18 -25.09 1.15
CA PHE A 542 23.85 -23.84 0.48
C PHE A 542 23.15 -22.87 1.45
N THR A 543 22.14 -23.34 2.19
CA THR A 543 21.38 -22.49 3.12
C THR A 543 22.24 -21.97 4.27
N HIS A 544 23.10 -22.81 4.85
CA HIS A 544 24.02 -22.39 5.91
C HIS A 544 25.05 -21.37 5.40
N ARG A 545 25.59 -21.55 4.19
CA ARG A 545 26.46 -20.55 3.56
C ARG A 545 25.75 -19.21 3.40
N LEU A 546 24.52 -19.21 2.90
CA LEU A 546 23.72 -17.98 2.78
C LEU A 546 23.48 -17.30 4.14
N ARG A 547 23.20 -18.07 5.21
CA ARG A 547 23.02 -17.55 6.57
C ARG A 547 24.30 -16.95 7.17
N GLU A 548 25.47 -17.46 6.78
CA GLU A 548 26.79 -17.02 7.27
C GLU A 548 27.44 -15.92 6.44
N THR A 549 26.88 -15.61 5.26
CA THR A 549 27.45 -14.61 4.33
C THR A 549 27.32 -13.18 4.88
N GLN A 550 28.35 -12.35 4.65
CA GLN A 550 28.36 -10.92 5.06
C GLN A 550 27.66 -9.98 4.07
N ASP A 551 27.34 -10.46 2.86
CA ASP A 551 26.57 -9.73 1.86
C ASP A 551 25.11 -9.56 2.34
N PRO A 552 24.65 -8.32 2.57
CA PRO A 552 23.29 -8.06 3.05
C PRO A 552 22.21 -8.55 2.09
N THR A 553 22.49 -8.57 0.77
CA THR A 553 21.53 -9.05 -0.23
C THR A 553 21.33 -10.56 -0.12
N ALA A 554 22.42 -11.32 -0.03
CA ALA A 554 22.38 -12.77 0.19
C ALA A 554 21.77 -13.13 1.56
N GLN A 555 22.07 -12.37 2.60
CA GLN A 555 21.50 -12.58 3.93
C GLN A 555 19.99 -12.35 3.96
N SER A 556 19.47 -11.40 3.17
CA SER A 556 18.02 -11.19 3.03
C SER A 556 17.33 -12.40 2.39
N LEU A 557 18.00 -13.08 1.43
CA LEU A 557 17.49 -14.30 0.80
C LEU A 557 17.49 -15.48 1.77
N ALA A 558 18.43 -15.55 2.71
CA ALA A 558 18.46 -16.59 3.74
C ALA A 558 17.17 -16.62 4.59
N ALA A 559 16.50 -15.49 4.77
CA ALA A 559 15.21 -15.41 5.48
C ALA A 559 14.06 -16.09 4.72
N SER A 560 14.16 -16.23 3.39
CA SER A 560 13.18 -16.97 2.58
C SER A 560 13.36 -18.49 2.66
N LEU A 561 14.55 -18.96 3.03
CA LEU A 561 14.88 -20.39 3.21
C LEU A 561 14.84 -20.79 4.69
N SER A 562 13.65 -20.63 5.28
CA SER A 562 13.37 -21.05 6.64
C SER A 562 13.42 -22.58 6.77
N THR A 563 13.63 -23.10 8.00
CA THR A 563 13.53 -24.54 8.29
C THR A 563 12.19 -25.14 7.83
N ARG A 564 11.11 -24.36 7.87
CA ARG A 564 9.78 -24.73 7.34
C ARG A 564 9.80 -24.92 5.83
N GLN A 565 10.41 -24.02 5.06
CA GLN A 565 10.56 -24.18 3.61
C GLN A 565 11.45 -25.36 3.27
N LEU A 566 12.52 -25.57 4.03
CA LEU A 566 13.39 -26.72 3.83
C LEU A 566 12.65 -28.03 4.05
N LEU A 567 11.78 -28.12 5.05
CA LEU A 567 10.88 -29.27 5.23
C LEU A 567 9.92 -29.44 4.05
N ARG A 568 9.36 -28.36 3.48
CA ARG A 568 8.49 -28.45 2.29
C ARG A 568 9.24 -28.94 1.05
N ILE A 569 10.39 -28.33 0.74
CA ILE A 569 11.25 -28.75 -0.37
C ILE A 569 11.62 -30.22 -0.20
N SER A 570 11.97 -30.62 1.02
CA SER A 570 12.36 -32.00 1.30
C SER A 570 11.20 -33.00 1.17
N ARG A 571 9.98 -32.65 1.60
CA ARG A 571 8.76 -33.47 1.35
C ARG A 571 8.47 -33.61 -0.14
N ARG A 572 8.68 -32.55 -0.91
CA ARG A 572 8.47 -32.55 -2.36
C ARG A 572 9.48 -33.44 -3.07
N LEU A 573 10.77 -33.32 -2.75
CA LEU A 573 11.83 -34.20 -3.29
C LEU A 573 11.67 -35.66 -2.88
N SER A 574 11.08 -35.92 -1.71
CA SER A 574 10.78 -37.28 -1.23
C SER A 574 9.68 -37.97 -2.06
N GLN A 575 8.67 -37.22 -2.52
CA GLN A 575 7.61 -37.77 -3.39
C GLN A 575 7.98 -37.73 -4.88
N TYR A 576 8.75 -36.73 -5.30
CA TYR A 576 9.15 -36.50 -6.70
C TYR A 576 10.68 -36.40 -6.79
N PRO A 577 11.40 -37.53 -6.81
CA PRO A 577 12.86 -37.55 -6.76
C PRO A 577 13.53 -37.04 -8.06
N ASP A 578 12.81 -37.07 -9.18
CA ASP A 578 13.30 -36.59 -10.49
C ASP A 578 13.31 -35.05 -10.60
N GLU A 579 12.82 -34.33 -9.59
CA GLU A 579 12.75 -32.87 -9.62
C GLU A 579 14.09 -32.21 -9.32
N ASN A 580 14.46 -31.22 -10.13
CA ASN A 580 15.71 -30.48 -9.96
C ASN A 580 15.68 -29.61 -8.69
N LEU A 581 16.72 -29.77 -7.86
CA LEU A 581 16.90 -28.98 -6.64
C LEU A 581 16.97 -27.46 -6.93
N HIS A 582 17.58 -27.08 -8.05
CA HIS A 582 17.66 -25.69 -8.49
C HIS A 582 16.27 -25.05 -8.64
N ASP A 583 15.32 -25.77 -9.25
CA ASP A 583 13.98 -25.26 -9.52
C ASP A 583 13.18 -25.13 -8.21
N ALA A 584 13.33 -26.08 -7.29
CA ALA A 584 12.70 -26.00 -5.97
C ALA A 584 13.20 -24.80 -5.15
N VAL A 585 14.51 -24.51 -5.16
CA VAL A 585 15.10 -23.36 -4.43
C VAL A 585 14.72 -22.04 -5.09
N THR A 586 14.80 -21.93 -6.41
CA THR A 586 14.43 -20.70 -7.14
C THR A 586 12.95 -20.36 -6.96
N LYS A 587 12.07 -21.37 -6.91
CA LYS A 587 10.66 -21.23 -6.57
C LYS A 587 10.46 -20.72 -5.14
N ALA A 588 11.12 -21.32 -4.15
CA ALA A 588 11.01 -20.90 -2.74
C ALA A 588 11.47 -19.43 -2.53
N CYS A 589 12.51 -19.01 -3.24
CA CYS A 589 13.03 -17.63 -3.19
C CYS A 589 12.26 -16.63 -4.08
N LEU A 590 11.26 -17.07 -4.86
CA LEU A 590 10.60 -16.28 -5.90
C LEU A 590 11.62 -15.54 -6.81
N SER A 591 12.65 -16.25 -7.28
CA SER A 591 13.81 -15.66 -7.97
C SER A 591 13.44 -14.75 -9.15
N ARG A 592 12.33 -15.06 -9.82
CA ARG A 592 11.80 -14.29 -10.96
C ARG A 592 11.32 -12.88 -10.60
N PHE A 593 10.93 -12.63 -9.36
CA PHE A 593 10.53 -11.29 -8.91
C PHE A 593 11.63 -10.52 -8.19
N LEU A 594 12.74 -11.20 -7.85
CA LEU A 594 13.90 -10.56 -7.24
C LEU A 594 14.51 -9.49 -8.17
N PRO A 595 15.02 -8.37 -7.63
CA PRO A 595 15.84 -7.43 -8.38
C PRO A 595 17.04 -8.12 -9.04
N SER A 596 17.54 -7.54 -10.14
CA SER A 596 18.66 -8.11 -10.92
C SER A 596 19.89 -8.44 -10.06
N LEU A 597 20.25 -7.55 -9.14
CA LEU A 597 21.37 -7.74 -8.21
C LEU A 597 21.16 -8.94 -7.28
N ALA A 598 19.98 -9.04 -6.66
CA ALA A 598 19.66 -10.14 -5.74
C ALA A 598 19.54 -11.48 -6.48
N ARG A 599 19.02 -11.47 -7.72
CA ARG A 599 18.97 -12.67 -8.56
C ARG A 599 20.37 -13.14 -8.96
N SER A 600 21.24 -12.23 -9.39
CA SER A 600 22.63 -12.56 -9.72
C SER A 600 23.39 -13.08 -8.49
N ALA A 601 23.14 -12.50 -7.30
CA ALA A 601 23.69 -13.03 -6.05
C ALA A 601 23.19 -14.45 -5.75
N LEU A 602 21.90 -14.74 -5.94
CA LEU A 602 21.33 -16.08 -5.77
C LEU A 602 21.96 -17.09 -6.74
N GLU A 603 22.02 -16.75 -8.04
CA GLU A 603 22.59 -17.60 -9.09
C GLU A 603 24.07 -17.91 -8.83
N LYS A 604 24.85 -16.91 -8.41
CA LYS A 604 26.26 -17.10 -8.03
C LYS A 604 26.40 -18.07 -6.85
N ASN A 605 25.61 -17.89 -5.79
CA ASN A 605 25.66 -18.78 -4.62
C ASN A 605 25.19 -20.20 -4.93
N LEU A 606 24.26 -20.37 -5.88
CA LEU A 606 23.81 -21.69 -6.36
C LEU A 606 24.91 -22.40 -7.16
N ALA A 607 25.58 -21.67 -8.05
CA ALA A 607 26.73 -22.17 -8.80
C ALA A 607 27.88 -22.58 -7.87
N ASP A 608 28.21 -21.73 -6.88
CA ASP A 608 29.22 -22.03 -5.84
C ASP A 608 28.84 -23.24 -4.98
N ALA A 609 27.56 -23.62 -4.95
CA ALA A 609 27.04 -24.80 -4.26
C ALA A 609 26.95 -26.06 -5.13
N SER A 610 27.39 -26.00 -6.39
CA SER A 610 27.23 -27.08 -7.37
C SER A 610 25.76 -27.50 -7.54
N ILE A 611 24.85 -26.55 -7.38
CA ILE A 611 23.42 -26.70 -7.70
C ILE A 611 23.23 -26.06 -9.07
N GLU A 612 23.61 -26.79 -10.11
CA GLU A 612 23.55 -26.32 -11.49
C GLU A 612 22.19 -26.64 -12.14
N ILE A 613 21.86 -25.86 -13.17
CA ILE A 613 20.71 -26.11 -14.04
C ILE A 613 21.07 -27.35 -14.88
N SER A 614 20.29 -28.43 -14.78
CA SER A 614 20.43 -29.55 -15.70
C SER A 614 20.16 -29.07 -17.13
N ALA A 615 21.12 -29.31 -18.02
CA ALA A 615 21.07 -28.85 -19.41
C ALA A 615 19.86 -29.41 -20.19
N ASP A 616 19.26 -30.50 -19.71
CA ASP A 616 18.11 -31.17 -20.32
C ASP A 616 16.80 -30.36 -20.21
N ASN A 617 16.65 -29.50 -19.18
CA ASN A 617 15.44 -28.71 -18.96
C ASN A 617 15.14 -27.68 -20.07
N ASN A 618 16.18 -27.16 -20.75
CA ASN A 618 15.98 -26.18 -21.84
C ASN A 618 15.61 -26.84 -23.17
N LEU A 619 15.87 -28.15 -23.34
CA LEU A 619 15.61 -28.89 -24.57
C LEU A 619 14.24 -29.59 -24.55
N GLU A 620 13.71 -29.96 -23.38
CA GLU A 620 12.40 -30.67 -23.28
C GLU A 620 11.17 -29.73 -23.35
N LEU A 621 11.33 -28.45 -23.00
CA LEU A 621 10.24 -27.45 -22.97
C LEU A 621 9.69 -27.07 -24.36
N GLU A 622 10.37 -27.45 -25.44
CA GLU A 622 9.95 -27.19 -26.83
C GLU A 622 9.25 -28.39 -27.49
N SER A 623 9.04 -29.49 -26.77
CA SER A 623 8.29 -30.64 -27.31
C SER A 623 6.78 -30.33 -27.40
N GLU A 624 6.18 -30.57 -28.57
CA GLU A 624 4.74 -30.38 -28.83
C GLU A 624 3.82 -31.36 -28.04
N ASP A 625 4.39 -32.19 -27.16
CA ASP A 625 3.74 -33.34 -26.51
C ASP A 625 3.43 -33.16 -25.01
N TYR A 626 3.60 -31.96 -24.45
CA TYR A 626 3.18 -31.69 -23.06
C TYR A 626 1.64 -31.59 -22.97
N LYS A 627 0.98 -32.75 -22.82
CA LYS A 627 -0.49 -32.91 -22.89
C LYS A 627 -1.14 -33.09 -21.51
N CYS A 628 -2.36 -32.56 -21.39
CA CYS A 628 -3.29 -32.79 -20.29
C CYS A 628 -4.33 -33.82 -20.73
N GLU A 629 -4.43 -34.93 -20.02
CA GLU A 629 -5.37 -35.99 -20.36
C GLU A 629 -6.22 -36.35 -19.15
N VAL A 630 -7.54 -36.43 -19.37
CA VAL A 630 -8.50 -36.96 -18.39
C VAL A 630 -8.93 -38.34 -18.91
N ALA A 631 -8.40 -39.39 -18.31
CA ALA A 631 -8.67 -40.77 -18.69
C ALA A 631 -9.06 -41.60 -17.47
N SER A 632 -10.14 -42.37 -17.58
CA SER A 632 -10.55 -43.37 -16.57
C SER A 632 -10.73 -42.82 -15.14
N GLY A 633 -11.15 -41.55 -14.98
CA GLY A 633 -11.34 -40.92 -13.68
C GLY A 633 -10.05 -40.38 -13.02
N PHE A 634 -8.93 -40.42 -13.73
CA PHE A 634 -7.68 -39.79 -13.33
C PHE A 634 -7.33 -38.63 -14.27
N LEU A 635 -6.84 -37.55 -13.69
CA LEU A 635 -6.25 -36.41 -14.38
C LEU A 635 -4.74 -36.63 -14.45
N ARG A 636 -4.17 -36.54 -15.65
CA ARG A 636 -2.72 -36.52 -15.87
C ARG A 636 -2.32 -35.16 -16.46
N ILE A 637 -1.39 -34.49 -15.80
CA ILE A 637 -0.74 -33.25 -16.27
C ILE A 637 0.77 -33.52 -16.28
N GLY A 638 1.38 -33.60 -17.47
CA GLY A 638 2.80 -33.93 -17.59
C GLY A 638 3.13 -35.31 -17.03
N ALA A 639 3.99 -35.35 -16.02
CA ALA A 639 4.40 -36.57 -15.33
C ALA A 639 3.49 -36.93 -14.14
N VAL A 640 2.68 -36.00 -13.64
CA VAL A 640 1.90 -36.17 -12.41
C VAL A 640 0.47 -36.61 -12.71
N SER A 641 -0.06 -37.54 -11.93
CA SER A 641 -1.46 -37.99 -12.02
C SER A 641 -2.19 -37.89 -10.68
N ALA A 642 -3.47 -37.52 -10.73
CA ALA A 642 -4.33 -37.36 -9.57
C ALA A 642 -5.75 -37.89 -9.84
N PRO A 643 -6.43 -38.47 -8.83
CA PRO A 643 -7.82 -38.88 -8.98
C PRO A 643 -8.74 -37.65 -9.09
N ILE A 644 -9.73 -37.73 -9.97
CA ILE A 644 -10.75 -36.68 -10.15
C ILE A 644 -11.75 -36.76 -9.01
N TYR A 645 -12.06 -35.61 -8.42
CA TYR A 645 -13.01 -35.55 -7.31
C TYR A 645 -14.44 -35.73 -7.82
N ASN A 646 -15.30 -36.39 -7.03
CA ASN A 646 -16.71 -36.52 -7.37
C ASN A 646 -17.52 -35.42 -6.67
N ALA A 647 -17.67 -34.27 -7.31
CA ALA A 647 -18.44 -33.16 -6.75
C ALA A 647 -19.96 -33.46 -6.73
N HIS A 648 -20.56 -33.42 -5.53
CA HIS A 648 -22.02 -33.43 -5.38
C HIS A 648 -22.66 -32.15 -5.98
N GLU A 649 -21.97 -31.00 -5.87
CA GLU A 649 -22.42 -29.70 -6.38
C GLU A 649 -21.65 -29.27 -7.64
N LYS A 650 -22.07 -29.78 -8.81
CA LYS A 650 -21.38 -29.46 -10.08
C LYS A 650 -21.42 -27.98 -10.46
N THR A 651 -22.41 -27.23 -10.00
CA THR A 651 -22.53 -25.77 -10.27
C THR A 651 -21.42 -24.94 -9.62
N LYS A 652 -20.76 -25.47 -8.58
CA LYS A 652 -19.63 -24.84 -7.89
C LYS A 652 -18.28 -25.16 -8.53
N VAL A 653 -18.25 -26.10 -9.48
CA VAL A 653 -17.05 -26.40 -10.27
C VAL A 653 -16.94 -25.34 -11.37
N PRO A 654 -15.81 -24.63 -11.51
CA PRO A 654 -15.66 -23.62 -12.56
C PRO A 654 -15.77 -24.24 -13.95
N ASP A 655 -16.35 -23.52 -14.91
CA ASP A 655 -16.24 -23.82 -16.34
C ASP A 655 -15.70 -22.58 -17.04
N VAL A 656 -14.50 -22.71 -17.60
CA VAL A 656 -13.73 -21.57 -18.10
C VAL A 656 -13.15 -21.88 -19.47
N LEU A 657 -13.44 -20.99 -20.42
CA LEU A 657 -12.71 -20.93 -21.68
C LEU A 657 -11.23 -20.66 -21.37
N PHE A 658 -10.41 -21.68 -21.60
CA PHE A 658 -8.98 -21.68 -21.33
C PHE A 658 -8.27 -22.25 -22.56
N TYR A 659 -7.26 -21.53 -23.04
CA TYR A 659 -6.40 -21.99 -24.11
C TYR A 659 -5.11 -22.50 -23.51
N ASP A 660 -4.77 -23.75 -23.84
CA ASP A 660 -3.63 -24.42 -23.24
C ASP A 660 -2.32 -23.77 -23.71
N ASN A 661 -1.57 -23.25 -22.73
CA ASN A 661 -0.23 -22.71 -22.90
C ASN A 661 0.73 -23.60 -22.09
N ILE A 662 1.82 -24.06 -22.72
CA ILE A 662 2.84 -24.91 -22.09
C ILE A 662 3.28 -24.33 -20.73
N GLN A 663 3.51 -23.02 -20.63
CA GLN A 663 3.92 -22.39 -19.37
C GLN A 663 2.86 -22.50 -18.26
N HIS A 664 1.58 -22.33 -18.63
CA HIS A 664 0.49 -22.50 -17.67
C HIS A 664 0.31 -23.98 -17.29
N MET A 665 0.56 -24.90 -18.23
CA MET A 665 0.50 -26.34 -17.98
C MET A 665 1.57 -26.78 -16.99
N VAL A 666 2.82 -26.33 -17.16
CA VAL A 666 3.92 -26.58 -16.20
C VAL A 666 3.57 -25.99 -14.83
N THR A 667 3.03 -24.77 -14.80
CA THR A 667 2.58 -24.15 -13.54
C THR A 667 1.48 -24.98 -12.87
N MET A 668 0.53 -25.54 -13.63
CA MET A 668 -0.53 -26.41 -13.11
C MET A 668 -0.01 -27.78 -12.66
N GLU A 669 0.99 -28.36 -13.33
CA GLU A 669 1.70 -29.56 -12.84
C GLU A 669 2.33 -29.28 -11.48
N ASP A 670 3.05 -28.16 -11.35
CA ASP A 670 3.66 -27.76 -10.09
C ASP A 670 2.64 -27.52 -8.98
N MET A 671 1.51 -26.89 -9.31
CA MET A 671 0.39 -26.71 -8.39
C MET A 671 -0.21 -28.05 -7.98
N LEU A 672 -0.31 -29.02 -8.90
CA LEU A 672 -0.84 -30.35 -8.62
C LEU A 672 0.05 -31.09 -7.60
N LYS A 673 1.37 -31.04 -7.77
CA LYS A 673 2.33 -31.64 -6.82
C LYS A 673 2.11 -31.13 -5.40
N ASP A 674 2.03 -29.81 -5.23
CA ASP A 674 1.87 -29.19 -3.91
C ASP A 674 0.46 -29.40 -3.33
N PHE A 675 -0.56 -29.41 -4.19
CA PHE A 675 -1.93 -29.69 -3.77
C PHE A 675 -2.08 -31.13 -3.23
N LEU A 676 -1.43 -32.11 -3.86
CA LEU A 676 -1.40 -33.51 -3.41
C LEU A 676 -0.63 -33.68 -2.09
N LEU A 677 0.42 -32.88 -1.88
CA LEU A 677 1.15 -32.79 -0.59
C LEU A 677 0.29 -32.19 0.55
N GLY A 678 -0.88 -31.64 0.22
CA GLY A 678 -1.79 -31.03 1.18
C GLY A 678 -1.46 -29.58 1.53
N GLU A 679 -0.58 -28.93 0.76
CA GLU A 679 -0.19 -27.55 0.98
C GLU A 679 -1.26 -26.57 0.46
N HIS A 680 -1.32 -25.38 1.07
CA HIS A 680 -2.09 -24.26 0.55
C HIS A 680 -1.27 -23.52 -0.51
N LEU A 681 -1.92 -23.03 -1.57
CA LEU A 681 -1.23 -22.47 -2.73
C LEU A 681 -1.31 -20.93 -2.73
N LEU A 682 -0.23 -20.26 -3.14
CA LEU A 682 -0.17 -18.82 -3.37
C LEU A 682 0.36 -18.56 -4.77
N LEU A 683 -0.45 -17.95 -5.64
CA LEU A 683 -0.03 -17.53 -6.97
C LEU A 683 0.27 -16.03 -6.95
N VAL A 684 1.50 -15.68 -7.32
CA VAL A 684 2.01 -14.31 -7.35
C VAL A 684 2.35 -13.94 -8.78
N GLY A 685 1.90 -12.77 -9.22
CA GLY A 685 2.20 -12.27 -10.58
C GLY A 685 1.56 -10.93 -10.84
N ASN A 686 1.91 -10.29 -11.97
CA ASN A 686 1.33 -9.00 -12.34
C ASN A 686 -0.19 -9.10 -12.57
N GLN A 687 -0.89 -7.97 -12.53
CA GLN A 687 -2.32 -7.94 -12.82
C GLN A 687 -2.56 -8.30 -14.29
N GLY A 688 -3.58 -9.11 -14.58
CA GLY A 688 -3.97 -9.46 -15.95
C GLY A 688 -3.14 -10.57 -16.64
N VAL A 689 -2.21 -11.23 -15.93
CA VAL A 689 -1.42 -12.37 -16.47
C VAL A 689 -2.21 -13.68 -16.62
N GLY A 690 -3.39 -13.79 -16.00
CA GLY A 690 -4.25 -14.97 -16.08
C GLY A 690 -4.34 -15.84 -14.82
N LYS A 691 -3.88 -15.37 -13.65
CA LYS A 691 -3.95 -16.08 -12.35
C LYS A 691 -5.32 -16.74 -12.09
N ASN A 692 -6.40 -15.97 -12.21
CA ASN A 692 -7.79 -16.46 -12.04
C ASN A 692 -8.12 -17.59 -13.02
N LYS A 693 -7.70 -17.46 -14.29
CA LYS A 693 -7.98 -18.45 -15.33
C LYS A 693 -7.24 -19.77 -15.08
N ILE A 694 -6.01 -19.72 -14.60
CA ILE A 694 -5.21 -20.91 -14.26
C ILE A 694 -5.86 -21.66 -13.09
N VAL A 695 -6.25 -20.97 -12.02
CA VAL A 695 -6.92 -21.60 -10.87
C VAL A 695 -8.25 -22.23 -11.27
N ASP A 696 -9.06 -21.51 -12.05
CA ASP A 696 -10.37 -22.01 -12.48
C ASP A 696 -10.22 -23.25 -13.35
N ARG A 697 -9.26 -23.24 -14.28
CA ARG A 697 -8.94 -24.41 -15.11
C ARG A 697 -8.43 -25.57 -14.27
N PHE A 698 -7.55 -25.32 -13.30
CA PHE A 698 -7.04 -26.33 -12.39
C PHE A 698 -8.15 -27.03 -11.60
N LEU A 699 -9.09 -26.25 -11.04
CA LEU A 699 -10.23 -26.79 -10.28
C LEU A 699 -11.27 -27.48 -11.17
N HIS A 700 -11.46 -26.98 -12.39
CA HIS A 700 -12.27 -27.64 -13.42
C HIS A 700 -11.73 -29.03 -13.76
N LEU A 701 -10.41 -29.14 -14.00
CA LEU A 701 -9.75 -30.41 -14.32
C LEU A 701 -9.82 -31.43 -13.18
N LEU A 702 -9.72 -30.97 -11.93
CA LEU A 702 -9.87 -31.82 -10.75
C LEU A 702 -11.33 -32.10 -10.35
N ASN A 703 -12.30 -31.48 -11.02
CA ASN A 703 -13.72 -31.49 -10.68
C ASN A 703 -13.97 -31.16 -9.19
N ARG A 704 -13.26 -30.15 -8.66
CA ARG A 704 -13.34 -29.72 -7.25
C ARG A 704 -14.23 -28.47 -7.13
N PRO A 705 -15.22 -28.46 -6.21
CA PRO A 705 -16.05 -27.28 -5.98
C PRO A 705 -15.24 -26.15 -5.33
N ARG A 706 -15.47 -24.91 -5.77
CA ARG A 706 -14.82 -23.73 -5.21
C ARG A 706 -15.79 -22.80 -4.49
N GLU A 707 -15.28 -22.15 -3.44
CA GLU A 707 -15.84 -20.93 -2.88
C GLU A 707 -14.92 -19.76 -3.23
N TYR A 708 -15.48 -18.63 -3.64
CA TYR A 708 -14.72 -17.47 -4.11
C TYR A 708 -14.94 -16.26 -3.21
N ILE A 709 -13.86 -15.59 -2.80
CA ILE A 709 -13.88 -14.32 -2.08
C ILE A 709 -12.86 -13.37 -2.70
N GLN A 710 -13.26 -12.14 -2.95
CA GLN A 710 -12.36 -11.05 -3.32
C GLN A 710 -12.16 -10.12 -2.12
N LEU A 711 -10.91 -9.80 -1.80
CA LEU A 711 -10.57 -8.91 -0.70
C LEU A 711 -10.38 -7.47 -1.17
N HIS A 712 -10.79 -6.54 -0.32
CA HIS A 712 -10.71 -5.10 -0.52
C HIS A 712 -10.05 -4.43 0.68
N ARG A 713 -9.69 -3.16 0.54
CA ARG A 713 -9.13 -2.36 1.65
C ARG A 713 -10.10 -2.21 2.82
N ASP A 714 -11.39 -2.17 2.53
CA ASP A 714 -12.47 -2.02 3.53
C ASP A 714 -12.99 -3.37 4.06
N THR A 715 -12.38 -4.50 3.66
CA THR A 715 -12.79 -5.82 4.15
C THR A 715 -12.53 -5.92 5.66
N THR A 716 -13.57 -6.29 6.41
CA THR A 716 -13.48 -6.50 7.86
C THR A 716 -13.51 -7.99 8.20
N VAL A 717 -13.09 -8.33 9.41
CA VAL A 717 -13.18 -9.70 9.97
C VAL A 717 -14.62 -10.21 9.96
N GLN A 718 -15.59 -9.34 10.24
CA GLN A 718 -17.00 -9.70 10.21
C GLN A 718 -17.45 -10.07 8.79
N THR A 719 -17.09 -9.28 7.77
CA THR A 719 -17.42 -9.60 6.36
C THR A 719 -16.72 -10.87 5.86
N LEU A 720 -15.56 -11.21 6.42
CA LEU A 720 -14.85 -12.45 6.10
C LEU A 720 -15.54 -13.68 6.69
N THR A 721 -16.26 -13.54 7.80
CA THR A 721 -16.82 -14.66 8.59
C THR A 721 -18.33 -14.82 8.43
N LEU A 722 -19.06 -13.72 8.27
CA LEU A 722 -20.51 -13.66 8.17
C LEU A 722 -20.93 -12.82 6.95
N GLN A 723 -22.01 -13.26 6.30
CA GLN A 723 -22.66 -12.52 5.24
C GLN A 723 -24.06 -12.10 5.69
N PRO A 724 -24.37 -10.79 5.75
CA PRO A 724 -25.72 -10.35 6.06
C PRO A 724 -26.66 -10.68 4.90
N SER A 725 -27.78 -11.32 5.21
CA SER A 725 -28.88 -11.59 4.27
C SER A 725 -30.16 -10.98 4.84
N VAL A 726 -31.07 -10.50 4.00
CA VAL A 726 -32.38 -10.02 4.45
C VAL A 726 -33.39 -11.11 4.17
N LYS A 727 -34.00 -11.68 5.21
CA LYS A 727 -35.12 -12.64 5.12
C LYS A 727 -36.31 -12.07 5.87
N ASP A 728 -37.44 -11.96 5.18
CA ASP A 728 -38.70 -11.45 5.75
C ASP A 728 -38.58 -10.08 6.45
N GLY A 729 -37.72 -9.20 5.92
CA GLY A 729 -37.45 -7.87 6.48
C GLY A 729 -36.51 -7.85 7.69
N LEU A 730 -35.97 -9.00 8.11
CA LEU A 730 -34.97 -9.12 9.18
C LEU A 730 -33.58 -9.43 8.59
N ILE A 731 -32.55 -8.80 9.15
CA ILE A 731 -31.16 -9.11 8.79
C ILE A 731 -30.75 -10.41 9.49
N VAL A 732 -30.62 -11.48 8.72
CA VAL A 732 -30.11 -12.78 9.15
C VAL A 732 -28.68 -12.94 8.66
N TYR A 733 -27.75 -13.17 9.59
CA TYR A 733 -26.35 -13.42 9.25
C TYR A 733 -26.16 -14.89 8.87
N GLU A 734 -25.71 -15.13 7.65
CA GLU A 734 -25.33 -16.45 7.15
C GLU A 734 -23.81 -16.65 7.18
N ASP A 735 -23.39 -17.90 7.10
CA ASP A 735 -21.97 -18.25 6.98
C ASP A 735 -21.40 -17.69 5.66
N SER A 736 -20.24 -17.02 5.76
CA SER A 736 -19.50 -16.54 4.60
C SER A 736 -18.95 -17.71 3.75
N PRO A 737 -18.49 -17.45 2.51
CA PRO A 737 -17.88 -18.50 1.68
C PRO A 737 -16.66 -19.17 2.34
N LEU A 738 -15.91 -18.46 3.19
CA LEU A 738 -14.81 -19.01 3.97
C LEU A 738 -15.31 -20.09 4.94
N VAL A 739 -16.34 -19.77 5.73
CA VAL A 739 -16.89 -20.71 6.73
C VAL A 739 -17.55 -21.91 6.03
N LYS A 740 -18.24 -21.68 4.90
CA LYS A 740 -18.80 -22.74 4.06
C LYS A 740 -17.71 -23.66 3.50
N ALA A 741 -16.62 -23.11 2.98
CA ALA A 741 -15.51 -23.90 2.45
C ALA A 741 -14.87 -24.79 3.53
N VAL A 742 -14.67 -24.25 4.74
CA VAL A 742 -14.13 -25.01 5.88
C VAL A 742 -15.04 -26.16 6.29
N LYS A 743 -16.37 -25.93 6.32
CA LYS A 743 -17.37 -26.95 6.71
C LYS A 743 -17.53 -28.05 5.67
N LEU A 744 -17.59 -27.68 4.39
CA LEU A 744 -17.90 -28.59 3.28
C LEU A 744 -16.65 -29.21 2.63
N GLY A 745 -15.44 -28.75 2.99
CA GLY A 745 -14.21 -29.20 2.35
C GLY A 745 -14.01 -28.67 0.93
N HIS A 746 -14.67 -27.56 0.57
CA HIS A 746 -14.49 -26.92 -0.73
C HIS A 746 -13.15 -26.18 -0.79
N VAL A 747 -12.67 -25.93 -2.01
CA VAL A 747 -11.46 -25.12 -2.20
C VAL A 747 -11.83 -23.63 -2.10
N LEU A 748 -11.22 -22.90 -1.18
CA LEU A 748 -11.41 -21.46 -1.08
C LEU A 748 -10.41 -20.73 -1.98
N VAL A 749 -10.91 -19.94 -2.93
CA VAL A 749 -10.12 -19.06 -3.79
C VAL A 749 -10.25 -17.63 -3.27
N ILE A 750 -9.12 -17.04 -2.85
CA ILE A 750 -9.04 -15.66 -2.37
C ILE A 750 -8.33 -14.80 -3.42
N ASP A 751 -9.03 -13.83 -3.99
CA ASP A 751 -8.47 -12.86 -4.94
C ASP A 751 -8.14 -11.52 -4.27
N GLU A 752 -7.15 -10.82 -4.82
CA GLU A 752 -6.65 -9.51 -4.37
C GLU A 752 -6.27 -9.47 -2.88
N ALA A 753 -5.68 -10.56 -2.35
CA ALA A 753 -5.35 -10.67 -0.93
C ALA A 753 -4.34 -9.63 -0.43
N ASP A 754 -3.57 -9.06 -1.36
CA ASP A 754 -2.59 -8.00 -1.16
C ASP A 754 -3.23 -6.64 -0.85
N LYS A 755 -4.53 -6.45 -1.17
CA LYS A 755 -5.31 -5.25 -0.81
C LYS A 755 -5.96 -5.33 0.57
N ALA A 756 -5.95 -6.49 1.21
CA ALA A 756 -6.60 -6.69 2.50
C ALA A 756 -5.89 -5.92 3.62
N PRO A 757 -6.63 -5.40 4.61
CA PRO A 757 -6.03 -4.78 5.78
C PRO A 757 -5.26 -5.80 6.65
N THR A 758 -4.32 -5.31 7.46
CA THR A 758 -3.38 -6.13 8.23
C THR A 758 -4.06 -7.06 9.25
N ASN A 759 -5.21 -6.65 9.79
CA ASN A 759 -6.04 -7.46 10.68
C ASN A 759 -6.66 -8.68 9.98
N VAL A 760 -7.08 -8.56 8.73
CA VAL A 760 -7.66 -9.65 7.93
C VAL A 760 -6.59 -10.65 7.53
N THR A 761 -5.43 -10.19 7.06
CA THR A 761 -4.30 -11.07 6.69
C THR A 761 -3.79 -11.86 7.91
N CYS A 762 -3.75 -11.20 9.07
CA CYS A 762 -3.41 -11.81 10.36
C CYS A 762 -4.35 -12.97 10.74
N ILE A 763 -5.65 -12.85 10.51
CA ILE A 763 -6.62 -13.92 10.83
C ILE A 763 -6.53 -15.08 9.82
N LEU A 764 -6.29 -14.77 8.55
CA LEU A 764 -5.99 -15.81 7.56
C LEU A 764 -4.71 -16.57 7.92
N LYS A 765 -3.69 -15.88 8.45
CA LYS A 765 -2.47 -16.50 8.97
C LYS A 765 -2.79 -17.54 10.03
N THR A 766 -3.60 -17.19 11.04
CA THR A 766 -3.91 -18.12 12.14
C THR A 766 -4.66 -19.35 11.66
N LEU A 767 -5.59 -19.17 10.70
CA LEU A 767 -6.34 -20.29 10.14
C LEU A 767 -5.42 -21.27 9.41
N VAL A 768 -4.48 -20.77 8.59
CA VAL A 768 -3.59 -21.63 7.79
C VAL A 768 -2.47 -22.25 8.64
N GLU A 769 -1.86 -21.47 9.53
CA GLU A 769 -0.71 -21.91 10.32
C GLU A 769 -1.09 -22.80 11.50
N ASN A 770 -2.15 -22.43 12.24
CA ASN A 770 -2.56 -23.15 13.44
C ASN A 770 -3.79 -24.04 13.20
N GLY A 771 -4.52 -23.85 12.10
CA GLY A 771 -5.81 -24.51 11.93
C GLY A 771 -6.88 -23.95 12.88
N GLU A 772 -6.69 -22.72 13.38
CA GLU A 772 -7.60 -22.13 14.35
C GLU A 772 -8.02 -20.71 13.95
N MET A 773 -9.30 -20.40 14.11
CA MET A 773 -9.83 -19.07 13.85
C MET A 773 -11.03 -18.77 14.73
N ILE A 774 -11.08 -17.57 15.33
CA ILE A 774 -12.23 -17.10 16.11
C ILE A 774 -13.14 -16.30 15.17
N LEU A 775 -14.41 -16.67 15.12
CA LEU A 775 -15.43 -15.99 14.31
C LEU A 775 -16.05 -14.81 15.08
N ALA A 776 -16.62 -13.85 14.33
CA ALA A 776 -17.23 -12.66 14.90
C ALA A 776 -18.43 -12.96 15.81
N ASP A 777 -19.19 -14.03 15.50
CA ASP A 777 -20.32 -14.53 16.30
C ASP A 777 -19.89 -15.32 17.56
N GLY A 778 -18.60 -15.60 17.71
CA GLY A 778 -18.03 -16.34 18.83
C GLY A 778 -17.91 -17.84 18.66
N ARG A 779 -18.28 -18.38 17.49
CA ARG A 779 -17.85 -19.72 17.10
C ARG A 779 -16.34 -19.77 16.85
N ARG A 780 -15.74 -20.95 16.98
CA ARG A 780 -14.30 -21.15 16.74
C ARG A 780 -14.08 -22.28 15.74
N ILE A 781 -13.27 -22.02 14.73
CA ILE A 781 -12.76 -23.03 13.81
C ILE A 781 -11.55 -23.71 14.45
N LEU A 782 -11.50 -25.05 14.42
CA LEU A 782 -10.38 -25.86 14.92
C LEU A 782 -10.06 -27.01 13.95
N ALA A 783 -8.77 -27.28 13.72
CA ALA A 783 -8.32 -28.36 12.87
C ALA A 783 -8.50 -29.76 13.48
N ASN A 784 -8.39 -29.89 14.81
CA ASN A 784 -8.34 -31.20 15.47
C ASN A 784 -9.59 -31.48 16.30
N SER A 785 -10.25 -32.61 16.05
CA SER A 785 -11.47 -33.03 16.76
C SER A 785 -11.22 -33.42 18.22
N ALA A 786 -9.98 -33.76 18.59
CA ALA A 786 -9.59 -34.16 19.94
C ALA A 786 -9.73 -33.06 21.02
N HIS A 787 -9.96 -31.80 20.62
CA HIS A 787 -10.19 -30.67 21.53
C HIS A 787 -11.66 -30.22 21.60
N VAL A 788 -12.59 -31.02 21.06
CA VAL A 788 -14.01 -30.67 20.94
C VAL A 788 -14.82 -30.96 22.22
N ASP A 789 -14.31 -31.76 23.15
CA ASP A 789 -15.05 -32.22 24.33
C ASP A 789 -15.68 -31.06 25.13
N GLY A 790 -16.99 -30.88 24.94
CA GLY A 790 -17.86 -30.00 25.73
C GLY A 790 -18.13 -28.58 25.19
N ARG A 791 -17.71 -28.20 23.98
CA ARG A 791 -17.96 -26.84 23.44
C ARG A 791 -18.98 -26.83 22.29
N GLU A 792 -20.17 -26.28 22.53
CA GLU A 792 -21.27 -26.19 21.54
C GLU A 792 -20.98 -25.28 20.32
N ASN A 793 -19.97 -24.42 20.40
CA ASN A 793 -19.65 -23.37 19.41
C ASN A 793 -18.37 -23.64 18.59
N VAL A 794 -18.11 -24.90 18.19
CA VAL A 794 -16.89 -25.28 17.44
C VAL A 794 -17.22 -25.79 16.03
N ILE A 795 -16.42 -25.36 15.05
CA ILE A 795 -16.46 -25.83 13.66
C ILE A 795 -15.16 -26.59 13.40
N VAL A 796 -15.26 -27.87 13.06
CA VAL A 796 -14.09 -28.68 12.70
C VAL A 796 -13.74 -28.46 11.23
N ILE A 797 -12.45 -28.26 10.93
CA ILE A 797 -11.98 -28.10 9.55
C ILE A 797 -12.10 -29.45 8.83
N HIS A 798 -12.73 -29.45 7.65
CA HIS A 798 -12.80 -30.63 6.80
C HIS A 798 -11.40 -30.99 6.23
N PRO A 799 -10.98 -32.28 6.21
CA PRO A 799 -9.63 -32.68 5.77
C PRO A 799 -9.28 -32.27 4.33
N ASP A 800 -10.28 -32.23 3.45
CA ASP A 800 -10.13 -31.80 2.05
C ASP A 800 -10.08 -30.27 1.86
N PHE A 801 -10.31 -29.48 2.91
CA PHE A 801 -10.26 -28.03 2.80
C PHE A 801 -8.88 -27.56 2.33
N ARG A 802 -8.86 -26.78 1.25
CA ARG A 802 -7.65 -26.16 0.70
C ARG A 802 -7.92 -24.71 0.38
N MET A 803 -6.85 -23.92 0.37
CA MET A 803 -6.92 -22.49 0.11
C MET A 803 -5.94 -22.14 -1.00
N ILE A 804 -6.42 -21.39 -1.98
CA ILE A 804 -5.64 -20.87 -3.10
C ILE A 804 -5.74 -19.35 -3.04
N VAL A 805 -4.62 -18.68 -2.80
CA VAL A 805 -4.55 -17.24 -2.67
C VAL A 805 -3.90 -16.64 -3.90
N LEU A 806 -4.46 -15.53 -4.38
CA LEU A 806 -3.98 -14.79 -5.54
C LEU A 806 -3.54 -13.41 -5.07
N ALA A 807 -2.28 -13.07 -5.36
CA ALA A 807 -1.67 -11.81 -4.94
C ALA A 807 -0.85 -11.19 -6.07
N ASN A 808 -0.61 -9.88 -5.99
CA ASN A 808 0.26 -9.17 -6.91
C ASN A 808 1.75 -9.26 -6.51
N ARG A 809 2.64 -8.85 -7.42
CA ARG A 809 4.10 -8.88 -7.22
C ARG A 809 4.52 -7.98 -6.03
N PRO A 810 5.41 -8.44 -5.13
CA PRO A 810 6.00 -7.61 -4.09
C PRO A 810 6.90 -6.49 -4.65
N GLY A 811 6.81 -5.26 -4.13
CA GLY A 811 7.81 -4.19 -4.31
C GLY A 811 7.68 -3.27 -5.54
N PHE A 812 6.68 -3.42 -6.40
CA PHE A 812 6.45 -2.58 -7.59
C PHE A 812 5.33 -1.56 -7.30
N PRO A 813 5.46 -0.22 -7.58
CA PRO A 813 4.74 0.89 -6.94
C PRO A 813 3.40 0.47 -6.32
N PHE A 814 3.52 -0.04 -5.09
CA PHE A 814 2.52 -0.93 -4.52
C PHE A 814 1.67 -0.11 -3.55
N LEU A 815 0.36 -0.03 -3.80
CA LEU A 815 -0.58 0.67 -2.92
C LEU A 815 -1.23 -0.28 -1.90
N GLY A 816 -0.63 -1.44 -1.59
CA GLY A 816 -1.18 -2.44 -0.66
C GLY A 816 -0.19 -2.86 0.44
N ASN A 817 -0.56 -3.85 1.25
CA ASN A 817 0.27 -4.39 2.32
C ASN A 817 1.23 -5.49 1.83
N ASP A 818 2.43 -5.61 2.41
CA ASP A 818 3.38 -6.69 2.09
C ASP A 818 2.87 -8.07 2.57
N PHE A 819 1.95 -8.63 1.79
CA PHE A 819 1.34 -9.93 2.03
C PHE A 819 2.38 -11.05 1.93
N PHE A 820 3.32 -10.96 0.98
CA PHE A 820 4.35 -11.99 0.81
C PHE A 820 5.31 -12.02 2.00
N GLY A 821 5.79 -10.86 2.47
CA GLY A 821 6.67 -10.80 3.63
C GLY A 821 6.04 -11.35 4.92
N THR A 822 4.70 -11.33 5.03
CA THR A 822 3.98 -11.81 6.22
C THR A 822 3.49 -13.25 6.13
N LEU A 823 3.03 -13.68 4.95
CA LEU A 823 2.34 -14.95 4.73
C LEU A 823 3.03 -15.88 3.72
N GLY A 824 3.97 -15.38 2.90
CA GLY A 824 4.63 -16.17 1.86
C GLY A 824 5.33 -17.43 2.38
N ASP A 825 5.86 -17.40 3.60
CA ASP A 825 6.48 -18.57 4.23
C ASP A 825 5.49 -19.70 4.57
N ILE A 826 4.19 -19.44 4.54
CA ILE A 826 3.13 -20.37 4.97
C ILE A 826 2.48 -21.09 3.77
N PHE A 827 2.56 -20.50 2.57
CA PHE A 827 2.01 -21.06 1.35
C PHE A 827 3.09 -21.66 0.45
N SER A 828 2.72 -22.62 -0.40
CA SER A 828 3.53 -22.94 -1.56
C SER A 828 3.36 -21.86 -2.63
N CYS A 829 4.45 -21.18 -2.95
CA CYS A 829 4.43 -20.01 -3.82
C CYS A 829 4.69 -20.39 -5.28
N HIS A 830 3.86 -19.90 -6.19
CA HIS A 830 3.99 -20.10 -7.63
C HIS A 830 4.02 -18.73 -8.32
N ALA A 831 5.10 -18.45 -9.06
CA ALA A 831 5.23 -17.25 -9.86
C ALA A 831 4.51 -17.44 -11.21
N VAL A 832 3.59 -16.53 -11.55
CA VAL A 832 2.89 -16.49 -12.82
C VAL A 832 3.32 -15.26 -13.61
N ASP A 833 3.99 -15.51 -14.73
CA ASP A 833 4.49 -14.49 -15.64
C ASP A 833 3.58 -14.33 -16.86
N ASN A 834 3.81 -13.27 -17.64
CA ASN A 834 3.20 -13.16 -18.96
C ASN A 834 3.69 -14.31 -19.86
N PRO A 835 2.83 -14.83 -20.77
CA PRO A 835 3.25 -15.83 -21.75
C PRO A 835 4.47 -15.37 -22.57
N LYS A 836 5.39 -16.29 -22.87
CA LYS A 836 6.50 -16.06 -23.82
C LYS A 836 5.94 -15.59 -25.17
N PRO A 837 6.67 -14.76 -25.95
CA PRO A 837 6.16 -14.20 -27.21
C PRO A 837 5.55 -15.23 -28.17
N HIS A 838 6.17 -16.42 -28.31
CA HIS A 838 5.66 -17.50 -29.16
C HIS A 838 4.33 -18.08 -28.62
N SER A 839 4.25 -18.34 -27.32
CA SER A 839 3.04 -18.82 -26.65
C SER A 839 1.92 -17.78 -26.64
N GLU A 840 2.26 -16.51 -26.40
CA GLU A 840 1.32 -15.38 -26.44
C GLU A 840 0.70 -15.28 -27.84
N LEU A 841 1.52 -15.35 -28.89
CA LEU A 841 1.08 -15.35 -30.28
C LEU A 841 0.12 -16.52 -30.59
N LYS A 842 0.49 -17.75 -30.20
CA LYS A 842 -0.37 -18.94 -30.39
C LYS A 842 -1.73 -18.79 -29.72
N MET A 843 -1.74 -18.24 -28.50
CA MET A 843 -2.97 -17.95 -27.76
C MET A 843 -3.79 -16.85 -28.43
N LEU A 844 -3.17 -15.75 -28.89
CA LEU A 844 -3.86 -14.64 -29.54
C LEU A 844 -4.50 -15.07 -30.88
N ARG A 845 -3.84 -15.95 -31.65
CA ARG A 845 -4.42 -16.55 -32.87
C ARG A 845 -5.75 -17.26 -32.59
N GLN A 846 -5.87 -17.92 -31.44
CA GLN A 846 -7.11 -18.62 -31.05
C GLN A 846 -8.20 -17.65 -30.59
N TYR A 847 -7.84 -16.50 -30.00
CA TYR A 847 -8.80 -15.44 -29.66
C TYR A 847 -9.28 -14.62 -30.87
N GLY A 848 -8.42 -14.44 -31.88
CA GLY A 848 -8.70 -13.62 -33.06
C GLY A 848 -8.25 -14.29 -34.36
N PRO A 849 -8.92 -15.35 -34.83
CA PRO A 849 -8.51 -16.10 -36.03
C PRO A 849 -8.58 -15.29 -37.33
N ASN A 850 -9.35 -14.20 -37.38
CA ASN A 850 -9.48 -13.33 -38.55
C ASN A 850 -8.49 -12.16 -38.53
N VAL A 851 -7.73 -11.98 -37.45
CA VAL A 851 -6.75 -10.89 -37.34
C VAL A 851 -5.46 -11.30 -38.05
N PRO A 852 -4.93 -10.47 -38.97
CA PRO A 852 -3.68 -10.79 -39.68
C PRO A 852 -2.52 -11.05 -38.74
N GLU A 853 -1.81 -12.15 -38.96
CA GLU A 853 -0.64 -12.58 -38.19
C GLU A 853 0.44 -11.50 -38.01
N PRO A 854 0.78 -10.67 -39.01
CA PRO A 854 1.77 -9.61 -38.84
C PRO A 854 1.35 -8.55 -37.81
N ILE A 855 0.04 -8.33 -37.64
CA ILE A 855 -0.48 -7.39 -36.63
C ILE A 855 -0.33 -7.99 -35.24
N LEU A 856 -0.63 -9.28 -35.08
CA LEU A 856 -0.44 -9.99 -33.81
C LEU A 856 1.03 -9.98 -33.38
N GLN A 857 1.96 -10.23 -34.31
CA GLN A 857 3.40 -10.17 -34.03
C GLN A 857 3.86 -8.78 -33.58
N LYS A 858 3.38 -7.72 -34.24
CA LYS A 858 3.68 -6.33 -33.84
C LYS A 858 3.17 -6.02 -32.43
N LEU A 859 1.95 -6.44 -32.11
CA LEU A 859 1.36 -6.23 -30.78
C LEU A 859 2.15 -6.98 -29.69
N VAL A 860 2.49 -8.25 -29.91
CA VAL A 860 3.30 -9.04 -28.97
C VAL A 860 4.68 -8.41 -28.76
N ALA A 861 5.35 -7.96 -29.83
CA ALA A 861 6.67 -7.32 -29.71
C ALA A 861 6.60 -5.96 -28.98
N ALA A 862 5.63 -5.12 -29.32
CA ALA A 862 5.46 -3.81 -28.69
C ALA A 862 5.13 -3.93 -27.20
N PHE A 863 4.16 -4.77 -26.83
CA PHE A 863 3.83 -5.01 -25.42
C PHE A 863 4.96 -5.71 -24.66
N GLY A 864 5.76 -6.54 -25.34
CA GLY A 864 7.00 -7.10 -24.78
C GLY A 864 8.00 -6.03 -24.36
N GLU A 865 8.26 -5.03 -25.22
CA GLU A 865 9.15 -3.90 -24.89
C GLU A 865 8.57 -3.05 -23.76
N LEU A 866 7.27 -2.73 -23.79
CA LEU A 866 6.62 -1.96 -22.73
C LEU A 866 6.71 -2.64 -21.36
N ARG A 867 6.57 -3.97 -21.31
CA ARG A 867 6.76 -4.76 -20.08
C ARG A 867 8.21 -4.69 -19.59
N SER A 868 9.19 -4.77 -20.50
CA SER A 868 10.60 -4.62 -20.15
C SER A 868 10.94 -3.23 -19.60
N LEU A 869 10.34 -2.17 -20.16
CA LEU A 869 10.51 -0.80 -19.64
C LEU A 869 9.88 -0.65 -18.25
N ALA A 870 8.76 -1.32 -18.00
CA ALA A 870 8.16 -1.37 -16.66
C ALA A 870 9.05 -2.13 -15.66
N ASP A 871 9.61 -3.29 -16.04
CA ASP A 871 10.53 -4.05 -15.18
C ASP A 871 11.82 -3.28 -14.84
N GLN A 872 12.26 -2.37 -15.72
CA GLN A 872 13.39 -1.47 -15.48
C GLN A 872 13.01 -0.24 -14.63
N GLY A 873 11.73 -0.04 -14.33
CA GLY A 873 11.23 1.11 -13.56
C GLY A 873 11.13 2.42 -14.34
N ILE A 874 11.24 2.38 -15.68
CA ILE A 874 11.07 3.57 -16.53
C ILE A 874 9.58 3.93 -16.62
N ILE A 875 8.70 2.92 -16.66
CA ILE A 875 7.25 3.08 -16.68
C ILE A 875 6.68 2.46 -15.41
N ASN A 876 5.74 3.15 -14.76
CA ASN A 876 5.11 2.67 -13.52
C ASN A 876 4.00 1.64 -13.74
N TYR A 877 3.52 1.46 -14.98
CA TYR A 877 2.41 0.58 -15.32
C TYR A 877 2.88 -0.61 -16.17
N PRO A 878 2.71 -1.87 -15.70
CA PRO A 878 3.08 -3.04 -16.47
C PRO A 878 1.89 -3.49 -17.34
N TYR A 879 2.00 -3.26 -18.65
CA TYR A 879 0.95 -3.65 -19.60
C TYR A 879 0.76 -5.18 -19.68
N SER A 880 -0.48 -5.61 -19.54
CA SER A 880 -0.87 -7.00 -19.32
C SER A 880 -1.27 -7.72 -20.62
N THR A 881 -1.14 -9.05 -20.64
CA THR A 881 -1.66 -9.87 -21.75
C THR A 881 -3.18 -9.73 -21.91
N ARG A 882 -3.92 -9.46 -20.83
CA ARG A 882 -5.37 -9.18 -20.88
C ARG A 882 -5.70 -8.01 -21.81
N GLU A 883 -4.90 -6.96 -21.80
CA GLU A 883 -5.11 -5.78 -22.67
C GLU A 883 -4.89 -6.14 -24.12
N VAL A 884 -3.82 -6.88 -24.43
CA VAL A 884 -3.56 -7.37 -25.80
C VAL A 884 -4.70 -8.26 -26.29
N VAL A 885 -5.20 -9.18 -25.45
CA VAL A 885 -6.36 -10.03 -25.77
C VAL A 885 -7.60 -9.18 -26.05
N ASN A 886 -7.84 -8.12 -25.28
CA ASN A 886 -8.97 -7.22 -25.51
C ASN A 886 -8.84 -6.46 -26.84
N ILE A 887 -7.63 -5.99 -27.17
CA ILE A 887 -7.34 -5.37 -28.49
C ILE A 887 -7.61 -6.36 -29.61
N VAL A 888 -7.11 -7.60 -29.51
CA VAL A 888 -7.30 -8.63 -30.54
C VAL A 888 -8.76 -9.03 -30.67
N LYS A 889 -9.51 -9.16 -29.57
CA LYS A 889 -10.96 -9.40 -29.61
C LYS A 889 -11.72 -8.27 -30.29
N HIS A 890 -11.33 -7.02 -30.04
CA HIS A 890 -11.91 -5.86 -30.72
C HIS A 890 -11.61 -5.88 -32.23
N LEU A 891 -10.36 -6.19 -32.60
CA LEU A 891 -9.96 -6.34 -34.01
C LEU A 891 -10.67 -7.51 -34.70
N GLN A 892 -10.94 -8.60 -33.99
CA GLN A 892 -11.68 -9.76 -34.51
C GLN A 892 -13.14 -9.40 -34.85
N THR A 893 -13.77 -8.51 -34.06
CA THR A 893 -15.13 -8.02 -34.34
C THR A 893 -15.19 -6.99 -35.46
N CYS A 894 -14.07 -6.34 -35.78
CA CYS A 894 -13.95 -5.43 -36.93
C CYS A 894 -13.54 -6.23 -38.18
N ASP A 895 -14.26 -6.07 -39.28
CA ASP A 895 -13.97 -6.82 -40.52
C ASP A 895 -12.69 -6.29 -41.20
N VAL A 896 -11.53 -6.83 -40.80
CA VAL A 896 -10.19 -6.38 -41.25
C VAL A 896 -10.00 -6.58 -42.77
N SER A 897 -10.80 -7.46 -43.39
CA SER A 897 -10.82 -7.72 -44.84
C SER A 897 -11.04 -6.45 -45.69
N LYS A 898 -11.74 -5.44 -45.16
CA LYS A 898 -12.07 -4.22 -45.91
C LYS A 898 -10.98 -3.15 -45.87
N PHE A 899 -9.97 -3.27 -45.00
CA PHE A 899 -8.96 -2.23 -44.81
C PHE A 899 -7.85 -2.23 -45.87
N PHE A 900 -7.57 -3.36 -46.53
CA PHE A 900 -6.52 -3.42 -47.56
C PHE A 900 -6.97 -3.02 -48.97
N ARG A 901 -8.23 -2.59 -49.16
CA ARG A 901 -8.78 -2.25 -50.49
C ARG A 901 -9.30 -0.81 -50.65
N VAL A 902 -9.17 0.06 -49.67
CA VAL A 902 -9.68 1.44 -49.77
C VAL A 902 -8.54 2.45 -49.58
N GLY A 903 -7.77 2.64 -50.65
CA GLY A 903 -7.14 3.92 -50.94
C GLY A 903 -8.16 4.77 -51.70
N SER A 904 -9.07 5.43 -50.98
CA SER A 904 -9.89 6.55 -51.50
C SER A 904 -10.87 7.04 -50.42
N GLN A 905 -10.65 8.30 -50.02
CA GLN A 905 -11.64 9.33 -49.64
C GLN A 905 -12.88 8.95 -48.80
N HIS A 906 -12.99 9.69 -47.68
CA HIS A 906 -14.18 10.03 -46.87
C HIS A 906 -14.54 9.16 -45.64
N SER A 907 -14.48 9.78 -44.46
CA SER A 907 -15.38 9.56 -43.31
C SER A 907 -15.18 10.69 -42.27
N VAL A 908 -16.07 11.68 -42.18
CA VAL A 908 -17.25 11.79 -41.28
C VAL A 908 -16.89 11.86 -39.78
N TYR A 909 -17.23 13.00 -39.14
CA TYR A 909 -17.31 13.22 -37.69
C TYR A 909 -18.76 13.54 -37.26
N THR A 910 -19.15 13.06 -36.08
CA THR A 910 -20.10 13.57 -35.03
C THR A 910 -20.72 12.36 -34.29
N ALA A 911 -20.98 12.29 -32.98
CA ALA A 911 -20.75 13.09 -31.75
C ALA A 911 -20.99 12.14 -30.50
N PRO A 912 -21.42 12.53 -29.27
CA PRO A 912 -20.72 12.23 -27.99
C PRO A 912 -21.48 11.36 -26.94
N PHE A 913 -20.82 11.10 -25.80
CA PHE A 913 -21.28 10.59 -24.48
C PHE A 913 -21.53 9.08 -24.24
N ALA A 914 -20.67 8.54 -23.36
CA ALA A 914 -20.85 7.57 -22.25
C ALA A 914 -21.69 6.27 -22.40
N LEU A 915 -21.00 5.17 -22.02
CA LEU A 915 -21.45 3.87 -21.49
C LEU A 915 -22.02 2.80 -22.45
N ALA A 916 -21.28 1.69 -22.47
CA ALA A 916 -21.65 0.30 -22.77
C ALA A 916 -22.07 -0.09 -24.21
N ASP A 917 -21.54 -1.24 -24.62
CA ASP A 917 -21.84 -2.06 -25.80
C ASP A 917 -21.31 -1.61 -27.18
N LEU A 918 -20.26 -2.35 -27.58
CA LEU A 918 -19.58 -2.37 -28.88
C LEU A 918 -20.53 -2.57 -30.08
N LYS A 919 -20.61 -1.56 -30.97
CA LYS A 919 -20.86 -1.74 -32.41
C LYS A 919 -20.22 -0.63 -33.25
N PHE A 920 -18.90 -0.70 -33.50
CA PHE A 920 -18.22 0.14 -34.50
C PHE A 920 -17.34 -0.72 -35.43
N PRO A 921 -17.90 -1.30 -36.51
CA PRO A 921 -17.20 -2.25 -37.39
C PRO A 921 -16.13 -1.62 -38.33
N SER A 922 -15.77 -0.35 -38.14
CA SER A 922 -14.89 0.42 -39.05
C SER A 922 -13.72 1.13 -38.35
N GLU A 923 -13.37 0.77 -37.11
CA GLU A 923 -12.23 1.38 -36.41
C GLU A 923 -10.88 0.72 -36.77
N GLY A 924 -9.89 1.53 -37.12
CA GLY A 924 -8.52 1.07 -37.42
C GLY A 924 -7.65 0.83 -36.17
N LEU A 925 -6.60 0.01 -36.31
CA LEU A 925 -5.68 -0.41 -35.23
C LEU A 925 -5.18 0.76 -34.36
N SER A 926 -4.82 1.89 -34.96
CA SER A 926 -4.32 3.08 -34.26
C SER A 926 -5.33 3.66 -33.26
N ARG A 927 -6.61 3.63 -33.60
CA ARG A 927 -7.70 4.14 -32.74
C ARG A 927 -8.03 3.19 -31.61
N VAL A 928 -8.05 1.88 -31.91
CA VAL A 928 -8.27 0.82 -30.89
C VAL A 928 -7.18 0.85 -29.83
N VAL A 929 -5.93 0.95 -30.27
CA VAL A 929 -4.78 0.98 -29.37
C VAL A 929 -4.75 2.30 -28.59
N ARG A 930 -5.10 3.43 -29.23
CA ARG A 930 -5.26 4.72 -28.54
C ARG A 930 -6.28 4.65 -27.40
N ASN A 931 -7.45 4.05 -27.61
CA ASN A 931 -8.47 3.93 -26.57
C ASN A 931 -7.98 3.17 -25.32
N VAL A 932 -7.01 2.25 -25.48
CA VAL A 932 -6.40 1.53 -24.35
C VAL A 932 -5.42 2.43 -23.58
N PHE A 933 -4.66 3.27 -24.27
CA PHE A 933 -3.65 4.16 -23.69
C PHE A 933 -4.18 5.56 -23.30
N ASP A 934 -5.42 5.92 -23.65
CA ASP A 934 -6.01 7.24 -23.37
C ASP A 934 -6.12 7.54 -21.85
N PHE A 935 -6.14 6.53 -20.98
CA PHE A 935 -6.10 6.74 -19.52
C PHE A 935 -4.76 7.31 -19.02
N ASP A 936 -3.68 7.08 -19.76
CA ASP A 936 -2.34 7.57 -19.44
C ASP A 936 -2.03 8.93 -20.09
N SER A 937 -3.01 9.56 -20.74
CA SER A 937 -2.83 10.82 -21.48
C SER A 937 -2.45 12.03 -20.63
N TYR A 938 -2.54 11.91 -19.30
CA TYR A 938 -2.27 12.98 -18.33
C TYR A 938 -0.78 13.11 -17.97
N ASN A 939 0.07 12.18 -18.40
CA ASN A 939 1.52 12.25 -18.21
C ASN A 939 2.21 12.33 -19.58
N ASP A 940 2.69 13.53 -19.92
CA ASP A 940 3.30 13.80 -21.23
C ASP A 940 4.58 12.99 -21.48
N ASP A 941 5.41 12.77 -20.45
CA ASP A 941 6.64 11.97 -20.54
C ASP A 941 6.32 10.51 -20.86
N LEU A 942 5.34 9.94 -20.14
CA LEU A 942 4.90 8.55 -20.32
C LEU A 942 4.26 8.38 -21.70
N ARG A 943 3.44 9.34 -22.12
CA ARG A 943 2.83 9.38 -23.45
C ARG A 943 3.88 9.41 -24.57
N GLU A 944 4.95 10.19 -24.41
CA GLU A 944 6.04 10.25 -25.39
C GLU A 944 6.74 8.88 -25.51
N ILE A 945 7.08 8.26 -24.38
CA ILE A 945 7.70 6.93 -24.34
C ILE A 945 6.78 5.89 -25.04
N LEU A 946 5.48 5.86 -24.72
CA LEU A 946 4.52 4.96 -25.35
C LEU A 946 4.44 5.17 -26.86
N THR A 947 4.34 6.44 -27.28
CA THR A 947 4.23 6.79 -28.70
C THR A 947 5.49 6.37 -29.46
N ASN A 948 6.68 6.61 -28.89
CA ASN A 948 7.95 6.22 -29.48
C ASN A 948 8.09 4.69 -29.59
N THR A 949 7.73 3.94 -28.54
CA THR A 949 7.76 2.46 -28.56
C THR A 949 6.78 1.92 -29.61
N LEU A 950 5.55 2.43 -29.68
CA LEU A 950 4.55 1.94 -30.65
C LEU A 950 4.91 2.30 -32.09
N HIS A 951 5.49 3.49 -32.32
CA HIS A 951 6.02 3.90 -33.63
C HIS A 951 7.17 3.02 -34.10
N LYS A 952 8.09 2.63 -33.20
CA LYS A 952 9.20 1.71 -33.50
C LYS A 952 8.73 0.37 -34.10
N TYR A 953 7.56 -0.13 -33.67
CA TYR A 953 6.94 -1.35 -34.21
C TYR A 953 5.92 -1.11 -35.33
N GLY A 954 5.80 0.13 -35.81
CA GLY A 954 4.95 0.51 -36.94
C GLY A 954 3.45 0.56 -36.61
N ILE A 955 3.10 0.94 -35.37
CA ILE A 955 1.72 1.22 -34.93
C ILE A 955 1.60 2.75 -34.74
N PRO A 956 1.07 3.51 -35.72
CA PRO A 956 1.02 4.97 -35.65
C PRO A 956 -0.06 5.43 -34.66
N ILE A 957 0.33 6.01 -33.52
CA ILE A 957 -0.59 6.51 -32.48
C ILE A 957 -0.25 7.96 -32.21
N GLY A 958 -1.27 8.82 -32.07
CA GLY A 958 -1.05 10.23 -31.77
C GLY A 958 -0.52 11.07 -32.94
N ALA A 959 -0.51 10.57 -34.18
CA ALA A 959 -0.25 11.37 -35.37
C ALA A 959 -1.34 12.46 -35.51
N LYS A 960 -1.03 13.69 -35.11
CA LYS A 960 -1.85 14.88 -35.39
C LYS A 960 -1.46 15.42 -36.77
N PRO A 961 -2.39 15.99 -37.57
CA PRO A 961 -2.02 16.76 -38.76
C PRO A 961 -1.12 17.97 -38.43
N THR A 962 -1.04 18.37 -37.15
CA THR A 962 -0.15 19.41 -36.62
C THR A 962 1.24 18.91 -36.22
N ASN A 963 1.46 17.58 -36.14
CA ASN A 963 2.77 17.01 -35.82
C ASN A 963 3.45 16.61 -37.14
N VAL A 964 3.76 17.61 -37.96
CA VAL A 964 4.54 17.43 -39.18
C VAL A 964 6.02 17.40 -38.78
N GLN A 965 6.52 16.20 -38.50
CA GLN A 965 7.95 15.97 -38.73
C GLN A 965 8.13 15.96 -40.25
N LEU A 966 8.97 16.87 -40.77
CA LEU A 966 9.34 16.86 -42.19
C LEU A 966 9.78 15.44 -42.57
N ALA A 967 9.24 14.99 -43.68
CA ALA A 967 8.76 13.63 -43.87
C ALA A 967 9.82 12.53 -43.84
N LYS A 968 9.32 11.31 -43.61
CA LYS A 968 9.91 10.08 -44.15
C LYS A 968 10.13 10.27 -45.66
N GLU A 969 11.32 9.93 -46.16
CA GLU A 969 11.68 10.01 -47.58
C GLU A 969 10.56 9.39 -48.44
N LEU A 970 9.84 10.24 -49.18
CA LEU A 970 8.89 9.81 -50.19
C LEU A 970 9.60 9.94 -51.53
N PRO A 971 9.80 8.84 -52.28
CA PRO A 971 10.31 8.96 -53.63
C PRO A 971 9.34 9.84 -54.44
N LEU A 972 9.89 10.83 -55.14
CA LEU A 972 9.10 11.63 -56.07
C LEU A 972 8.38 10.67 -57.03
N PRO A 973 7.07 10.84 -57.27
CA PRO A 973 6.39 10.09 -58.31
C PRO A 973 7.11 10.31 -59.65
N GLU A 974 7.08 9.31 -60.52
CA GLU A 974 7.72 9.43 -61.84
C GLU A 974 7.23 10.68 -62.56
N GLN A 975 8.15 11.41 -63.20
CA GLN A 975 7.82 12.63 -63.93
C GLN A 975 6.86 12.30 -65.08
N THR A 976 5.57 12.56 -64.89
CA THR A 976 4.57 12.41 -65.95
C THR A 976 4.52 13.69 -66.79
N PHE A 977 4.78 13.56 -68.08
CA PHE A 977 4.59 14.64 -69.05
C PHE A 977 3.12 15.10 -69.07
N MET A 978 2.84 16.33 -68.58
CA MET A 978 1.47 16.88 -68.57
C MET A 978 1.03 17.41 -69.95
N GLY A 979 1.97 17.74 -70.84
CA GLY A 979 1.67 18.22 -72.18
C GLY A 979 2.82 19.04 -72.80
N HIS A 980 2.78 19.19 -74.12
CA HIS A 980 3.64 20.08 -74.89
C HIS A 980 2.90 21.36 -75.21
N TRP A 981 3.52 22.50 -74.91
CA TRP A 981 3.04 23.81 -75.31
C TRP A 981 3.78 24.20 -76.58
N THR A 982 3.06 24.30 -77.70
CA THR A 982 3.60 24.92 -78.91
C THR A 982 3.17 26.37 -78.93
N VAL A 983 4.10 27.31 -78.75
CA VAL A 983 3.84 28.72 -79.05
C VAL A 983 3.59 28.80 -80.55
N GLY A 984 2.33 28.91 -80.96
CA GLY A 984 1.97 28.99 -82.37
C GLY A 984 2.65 30.21 -82.98
N GLN A 985 3.60 29.99 -83.91
CA GLN A 985 4.04 31.05 -84.81
C GLN A 985 2.81 31.63 -85.49
N SER A 986 2.66 32.95 -85.41
CA SER A 986 1.58 33.76 -85.96
C SER A 986 1.12 33.25 -87.34
N ARG A 987 0.08 32.41 -87.36
CA ARG A 987 -0.74 32.21 -88.56
C ARG A 987 -1.64 33.42 -88.64
N ASN A 988 -1.45 34.23 -89.69
CA ASN A 988 -2.27 35.38 -90.04
C ASN A 988 -3.76 35.09 -89.77
N GLY A 989 -4.32 35.69 -88.71
CA GLY A 989 -5.75 35.60 -88.40
C GLY A 989 -6.14 35.28 -86.96
N THR A 990 -5.24 35.26 -85.96
CA THR A 990 -5.69 35.31 -84.55
C THR A 990 -6.22 36.72 -84.25
N GLN A 991 -7.55 36.85 -84.19
CA GLN A 991 -8.19 38.07 -83.67
C GLN A 991 -7.58 38.36 -82.30
N LYS A 992 -6.90 39.52 -82.15
CA LYS A 992 -6.62 40.08 -80.83
C LYS A 992 -7.98 40.32 -80.20
N LEU A 993 -8.38 39.45 -79.29
CA LEU A 993 -9.64 39.53 -78.59
C LEU A 993 -9.50 40.67 -77.58
N LEU A 994 -9.96 41.86 -77.97
CA LEU A 994 -9.97 43.03 -77.11
C LEU A 994 -11.03 42.80 -76.02
N CYS A 995 -10.57 42.51 -74.82
CA CYS A 995 -11.42 42.36 -73.66
C CYS A 995 -11.73 43.77 -73.11
N PRO A 996 -13.01 44.15 -72.94
CA PRO A 996 -13.34 45.45 -72.37
C PRO A 996 -12.88 45.49 -70.91
N ALA A 997 -12.20 46.58 -70.55
CA ALA A 997 -11.71 46.85 -69.20
C ALA A 997 -12.37 48.12 -68.67
N GLU A 998 -13.09 47.99 -67.56
CA GLU A 998 -13.68 49.12 -66.84
C GLU A 998 -12.78 49.51 -65.67
N THR A 999 -12.59 50.82 -65.46
CA THR A 999 -11.77 51.34 -64.36
C THR A 999 -12.64 52.05 -63.34
N HIS A 1000 -12.56 51.62 -62.09
CA HIS A 1000 -13.35 52.13 -60.98
C HIS A 1000 -12.43 52.57 -59.83
N HIS A 1001 -12.78 53.66 -59.15
CA HIS A 1001 -12.11 54.04 -57.89
C HIS A 1001 -12.66 53.23 -56.72
N ILE A 1002 -11.80 52.88 -55.76
CA ILE A 1002 -12.17 52.07 -54.59
C ILE A 1002 -12.76 52.96 -53.50
N ASP A 1003 -13.85 52.52 -52.87
CA ASP A 1003 -14.34 53.15 -51.64
C ASP A 1003 -13.65 52.50 -50.43
N ILE A 1004 -13.03 53.32 -49.58
CA ILE A 1004 -12.24 52.87 -48.44
C ILE A 1004 -13.00 53.20 -47.15
N LYS A 1005 -13.45 52.17 -46.43
CA LYS A 1005 -14.16 52.32 -45.15
C LYS A 1005 -13.18 52.09 -43.99
N GLY A 1006 -13.12 53.03 -43.04
CA GLY A 1006 -12.21 52.99 -41.89
C GLY A 1006 -11.49 54.32 -41.66
N PRO A 1007 -10.45 54.38 -40.80
CA PRO A 1007 -9.77 53.27 -40.16
C PRO A 1007 -10.40 52.80 -38.84
N ALA A 1008 -10.40 51.48 -38.60
CA ALA A 1008 -10.63 50.88 -37.28
C ALA A 1008 -9.28 50.61 -36.60
N LEU A 1009 -9.16 50.93 -35.31
CA LEU A 1009 -7.91 50.77 -34.57
C LEU A 1009 -7.82 49.36 -33.99
N MET A 1010 -6.73 48.64 -34.29
CA MET A 1010 -6.54 47.24 -33.93
C MET A 1010 -5.63 47.08 -32.72
N ASN A 1011 -5.99 46.14 -31.83
CA ASN A 1011 -5.11 45.73 -30.75
C ASN A 1011 -4.12 44.68 -31.27
N ILE A 1012 -2.84 45.04 -31.36
CA ILE A 1012 -1.76 44.12 -31.73
C ILE A 1012 -1.06 43.69 -30.43
N GLN A 1013 -1.10 42.39 -30.12
CA GLN A 1013 -0.46 41.83 -28.94
C GLN A 1013 0.92 41.26 -29.30
N GLU A 1014 1.92 41.55 -28.47
CA GLU A 1014 3.30 41.05 -28.62
C GLU A 1014 3.54 39.85 -27.69
N TYR A 1015 4.22 38.81 -28.18
CA TYR A 1015 4.59 37.61 -27.42
C TYR A 1015 6.03 37.18 -27.73
N PRO A 1016 6.76 36.61 -26.77
CA PRO A 1016 8.13 36.13 -26.99
C PRO A 1016 8.14 34.88 -27.87
N ILE A 1017 9.14 34.76 -28.75
CA ILE A 1017 9.36 33.59 -29.59
C ILE A 1017 10.81 33.09 -29.42
N GLU A 1018 10.97 31.78 -29.25
CA GLU A 1018 12.27 31.12 -29.25
C GLU A 1018 12.67 30.67 -30.66
N ARG A 1019 13.90 30.99 -31.06
CA ARG A 1019 14.52 30.57 -32.33
C ARG A 1019 15.39 29.36 -32.08
N HIS A 1020 15.10 28.25 -32.75
CA HIS A 1020 15.92 27.04 -32.72
C HIS A 1020 16.82 26.97 -33.97
N GLU A 1021 18.13 26.81 -33.80
CA GLU A 1021 19.09 26.70 -34.90
C GLU A 1021 19.29 25.24 -35.35
N GLY A 1022 18.62 24.83 -36.43
CA GLY A 1022 18.65 23.46 -36.94
C GLY A 1022 20.03 22.98 -37.41
N ARG A 1023 20.78 23.84 -38.11
CA ARG A 1023 22.12 23.53 -38.64
C ARG A 1023 23.21 23.34 -37.58
N SER A 1024 22.97 23.76 -36.35
CA SER A 1024 23.95 23.62 -35.26
C SER A 1024 24.05 22.17 -34.74
N GLN A 1025 22.97 21.37 -34.89
CA GLN A 1025 22.84 20.03 -34.31
C GLN A 1025 22.82 18.91 -35.36
N THR A 1026 22.36 19.17 -36.58
CA THR A 1026 22.26 18.18 -37.66
C THR A 1026 22.54 18.80 -39.02
N PHE A 1027 23.08 18.04 -39.97
CA PHE A 1027 23.31 18.53 -41.34
C PHE A 1027 21.97 18.50 -42.10
N THR A 1028 21.24 19.61 -42.06
CA THR A 1028 19.94 19.78 -42.73
C THR A 1028 19.88 21.10 -43.50
N GLU A 1029 18.98 21.18 -44.48
CA GLU A 1029 18.68 22.43 -45.19
C GLU A 1029 17.92 23.44 -44.32
N GLU A 1030 17.37 23.01 -43.17
CA GLU A 1030 16.65 23.85 -42.20
C GLU A 1030 17.59 24.82 -41.47
N CYS A 1031 17.50 26.11 -41.81
CA CYS A 1031 18.32 27.15 -41.16
C CYS A 1031 17.88 27.45 -39.72
N ALA A 1032 16.57 27.60 -39.47
CA ALA A 1032 16.00 27.86 -38.14
C ALA A 1032 14.51 27.52 -38.10
N SER A 1033 13.99 27.22 -36.90
CA SER A 1033 12.57 27.01 -36.62
C SER A 1033 12.08 27.78 -35.40
N TRP A 1034 10.78 28.08 -35.39
CA TRP A 1034 10.10 28.85 -34.34
C TRP A 1034 8.79 28.16 -33.95
N ARG A 1035 8.35 28.33 -32.70
CA ARG A 1035 7.05 27.85 -32.22
C ARG A 1035 6.09 29.02 -32.03
N LEU A 1036 5.01 29.04 -32.80
CA LEU A 1036 3.93 30.03 -32.67
C LEU A 1036 2.88 29.52 -31.65
N PRO A 1037 2.37 30.38 -30.74
CA PRO A 1037 1.36 30.01 -29.75
C PRO A 1037 -0.04 29.96 -30.40
N LEU A 1038 -0.35 28.85 -31.07
CA LEU A 1038 -1.67 28.59 -31.66
C LEU A 1038 -2.51 27.72 -30.72
N ASP A 1039 -3.79 28.03 -30.53
CA ASP A 1039 -4.69 27.18 -29.73
C ASP A 1039 -5.01 25.88 -30.48
N GLU A 1040 -5.44 24.85 -29.74
CA GLU A 1040 -5.72 23.50 -30.30
C GLU A 1040 -6.78 23.48 -31.42
N ILE A 1041 -7.56 24.57 -31.53
CA ILE A 1041 -8.64 24.75 -32.51
C ILE A 1041 -8.24 25.57 -33.75
N ASN A 1042 -7.06 26.21 -33.75
CA ASN A 1042 -6.60 27.04 -34.85
C ASN A 1042 -6.20 26.20 -36.06
N ILE A 1043 -6.63 26.63 -37.25
CA ILE A 1043 -6.24 26.04 -38.53
C ILE A 1043 -5.49 27.11 -39.33
N ILE A 1044 -4.30 26.77 -39.84
CA ILE A 1044 -3.51 27.68 -40.68
C ILE A 1044 -4.16 27.77 -42.07
N CYS A 1045 -4.49 28.99 -42.51
CA CYS A 1045 -5.13 29.23 -43.81
C CYS A 1045 -4.10 29.55 -44.91
N ASP A 1046 -3.17 30.47 -44.64
CA ASP A 1046 -2.20 30.94 -45.63
C ASP A 1046 -0.95 31.49 -44.92
N ILE A 1047 0.18 31.46 -45.61
CA ILE A 1047 1.47 31.96 -45.15
C ILE A 1047 2.05 32.85 -46.25
N ALA A 1048 2.58 34.01 -45.86
CA ALA A 1048 3.23 34.93 -46.78
C ALA A 1048 4.48 35.54 -46.15
N THR A 1049 5.46 35.87 -46.99
CA THR A 1049 6.70 36.52 -46.57
C THR A 1049 6.89 37.84 -47.30
N SER A 1050 7.46 38.82 -46.60
CA SER A 1050 7.93 40.08 -47.19
C SER A 1050 9.45 40.12 -47.07
N HIS A 1051 10.15 40.44 -48.17
CA HIS A 1051 11.61 40.43 -48.26
C HIS A 1051 12.13 41.75 -48.84
N GLU A 1052 12.69 42.64 -48.01
CA GLU A 1052 13.39 43.85 -48.47
C GLU A 1052 14.51 44.26 -47.49
N ASN A 1053 15.71 44.56 -48.00
CA ASN A 1053 16.89 45.04 -47.24
C ASN A 1053 17.27 44.19 -46.00
N GLU A 1054 17.42 42.88 -46.18
CA GLU A 1054 17.83 41.90 -45.14
C GLU A 1054 16.82 41.64 -44.00
N GLU A 1055 15.73 42.41 -43.91
CA GLU A 1055 14.60 42.15 -42.98
C GLU A 1055 13.54 41.27 -43.66
N ASN A 1056 13.32 40.06 -43.11
CA ASN A 1056 12.32 39.12 -43.60
C ASN A 1056 11.19 39.01 -42.59
N THR A 1057 10.01 39.51 -42.93
CA THR A 1057 8.80 39.39 -42.09
C THR A 1057 7.95 38.23 -42.57
N LEU A 1058 7.60 37.32 -41.65
CA LEU A 1058 6.68 36.22 -41.88
C LEU A 1058 5.28 36.59 -41.40
N TYR A 1059 4.26 36.28 -42.21
CA TYR A 1059 2.84 36.43 -41.88
C TYR A 1059 2.16 35.06 -41.97
N VAL A 1060 1.37 34.71 -40.94
CA VAL A 1060 0.63 33.45 -40.84
C VAL A 1060 -0.82 33.78 -40.47
N ALA A 1061 -1.75 33.51 -41.38
CA ALA A 1061 -3.17 33.65 -41.11
C ALA A 1061 -3.75 32.35 -40.56
N THR A 1062 -4.58 32.45 -39.52
CA THR A 1062 -5.28 31.31 -38.95
C THR A 1062 -6.79 31.56 -38.90
N CYS A 1063 -7.56 30.47 -38.85
CA CYS A 1063 -8.99 30.50 -38.59
C CYS A 1063 -9.32 29.71 -37.31
N ASN A 1064 -10.41 30.11 -36.67
CA ASN A 1064 -10.94 29.57 -35.40
C ASN A 1064 -10.00 29.73 -34.17
N PRO A 1065 -9.82 30.97 -33.64
CA PRO A 1065 -10.36 32.25 -34.11
C PRO A 1065 -9.61 32.80 -35.33
N VAL A 1066 -10.23 33.74 -36.07
CA VAL A 1066 -9.55 34.38 -37.22
C VAL A 1066 -8.51 35.36 -36.71
N SER A 1067 -7.24 35.05 -36.93
CA SER A 1067 -6.12 35.89 -36.48
C SER A 1067 -5.01 35.96 -37.52
N LEU A 1068 -4.24 37.04 -37.48
CA LEU A 1068 -2.99 37.19 -38.23
C LEU A 1068 -1.82 37.23 -37.25
N HIS A 1069 -0.93 36.25 -37.35
CA HIS A 1069 0.33 36.23 -36.65
C HIS A 1069 1.42 36.77 -37.58
N PHE A 1070 2.31 37.62 -37.09
CA PHE A 1070 3.46 38.06 -37.87
C PHE A 1070 4.69 38.25 -36.99
N MET A 1071 5.86 38.04 -37.58
CA MET A 1071 7.14 38.17 -36.87
C MET A 1071 8.24 38.55 -37.84
N ASP A 1072 9.23 39.29 -37.34
CA ASP A 1072 10.51 39.44 -38.03
C ASP A 1072 11.37 38.20 -37.75
N THR A 1073 11.90 37.57 -38.80
CA THR A 1073 12.73 36.36 -38.70
C THR A 1073 14.05 36.58 -37.94
N ALA A 1074 14.54 37.81 -37.86
CA ALA A 1074 15.69 38.17 -37.02
C ALA A 1074 15.29 38.52 -35.56
N GLY A 1075 14.01 38.78 -35.31
CA GLY A 1075 13.48 39.23 -34.02
C GLY A 1075 13.31 38.11 -32.98
N LYS A 1076 13.12 38.53 -31.72
CA LYS A 1076 12.79 37.64 -30.57
C LYS A 1076 11.32 37.69 -30.15
N SER A 1077 10.52 38.49 -30.85
CA SER A 1077 9.11 38.72 -30.54
C SER A 1077 8.26 38.45 -31.79
N GLY A 1078 7.08 37.87 -31.57
CA GLY A 1078 6.00 37.81 -32.54
C GLY A 1078 4.83 38.69 -32.14
N TYR A 1079 3.98 38.96 -33.11
CA TYR A 1079 2.79 39.78 -32.96
C TYR A 1079 1.56 39.01 -33.41
N VAL A 1080 0.42 39.24 -32.75
CA VAL A 1080 -0.88 38.70 -33.19
C VAL A 1080 -1.94 39.79 -33.27
N VAL A 1081 -2.77 39.71 -34.29
CA VAL A 1081 -3.95 40.54 -34.49
C VAL A 1081 -5.18 39.65 -34.53
N ASP A 1082 -6.10 39.84 -33.59
CA ASP A 1082 -7.39 39.16 -33.58
C ASP A 1082 -8.37 39.90 -34.51
N LEU A 1083 -8.93 39.17 -35.46
CA LEU A 1083 -9.87 39.66 -36.48
C LEU A 1083 -11.27 39.07 -36.30
N SER A 1084 -11.50 38.30 -35.23
CA SER A 1084 -12.74 37.56 -34.96
C SER A 1084 -13.97 38.45 -34.72
N ASP A 1085 -13.77 39.73 -34.39
CA ASP A 1085 -14.85 40.70 -34.20
C ASP A 1085 -15.20 41.48 -35.49
N ILE A 1086 -14.33 41.46 -36.49
CA ILE A 1086 -14.52 42.17 -37.78
C ILE A 1086 -15.16 41.26 -38.82
N LEU A 1087 -14.76 39.99 -38.84
CA LEU A 1087 -15.36 38.97 -39.68
C LEU A 1087 -16.49 38.29 -38.88
N PRO A 1088 -17.70 38.14 -39.43
CA PRO A 1088 -18.86 37.70 -38.66
C PRO A 1088 -18.64 36.32 -38.03
N ARG A 1089 -18.78 36.22 -36.70
CA ARG A 1089 -18.87 34.92 -36.00
C ARG A 1089 -20.13 34.19 -36.46
N THR A 1090 -19.99 33.08 -37.16
CA THR A 1090 -21.15 32.24 -37.48
C THR A 1090 -21.48 31.36 -36.27
N ALA A 1091 -22.59 31.69 -35.61
CA ALA A 1091 -23.23 30.79 -34.67
C ALA A 1091 -23.65 29.52 -35.43
N ARG A 1092 -23.05 28.37 -35.06
CA ARG A 1092 -23.34 26.99 -35.54
C ARG A 1092 -22.51 26.50 -36.76
N GLY A 1093 -21.19 26.37 -36.57
CA GLY A 1093 -20.43 25.14 -36.87
C GLY A 1093 -20.33 24.60 -38.30
N VAL A 1094 -20.71 25.34 -39.36
CA VAL A 1094 -20.67 24.83 -40.75
C VAL A 1094 -19.95 25.77 -41.73
N TRP A 1095 -19.52 26.96 -41.30
CA TRP A 1095 -18.85 27.96 -42.14
C TRP A 1095 -17.41 28.17 -41.68
N HIS A 1096 -16.43 27.96 -42.57
CA HIS A 1096 -15.01 28.13 -42.29
C HIS A 1096 -14.47 29.25 -43.20
N PRO A 1097 -14.18 30.46 -42.69
CA PRO A 1097 -13.59 31.50 -43.50
C PRO A 1097 -12.19 31.06 -43.96
N PHE A 1098 -11.89 31.22 -45.24
CA PHE A 1098 -10.57 30.92 -45.80
C PHE A 1098 -9.87 32.25 -46.11
N LEU A 1099 -8.86 32.58 -45.32
CA LEU A 1099 -8.15 33.85 -45.39
C LEU A 1099 -6.87 33.70 -46.20
N THR A 1100 -6.66 34.59 -47.16
CA THR A 1100 -5.40 34.70 -47.91
C THR A 1100 -4.69 36.01 -47.60
N VAL A 1101 -3.37 35.97 -47.56
CA VAL A 1101 -2.51 37.07 -47.09
C VAL A 1101 -1.56 37.51 -48.20
N ALA A 1102 -1.51 38.81 -48.47
CA ALA A 1102 -0.61 39.43 -49.42
C ALA A 1102 0.08 40.67 -48.82
N PRO A 1103 1.38 40.60 -48.46
CA PRO A 1103 2.14 41.76 -48.03
C PRO A 1103 2.45 42.69 -49.20
N LEU A 1104 2.38 44.00 -48.96
CA LEU A 1104 2.63 45.06 -49.95
C LEU A 1104 4.08 45.54 -49.94
N GLY A 1105 4.55 46.05 -51.08
CA GLY A 1105 5.91 46.57 -51.25
C GLY A 1105 6.01 48.10 -51.09
N SER A 1106 7.22 48.63 -51.21
CA SER A 1106 7.48 50.08 -51.11
C SER A 1106 6.65 50.89 -52.13
N PRO A 1107 6.02 52.03 -51.77
CA PRO A 1107 6.07 52.75 -50.48
C PRO A 1107 5.06 52.29 -49.40
N LEU A 1108 4.20 51.29 -49.63
CA LEU A 1108 3.18 50.81 -48.68
C LEU A 1108 3.74 49.79 -47.66
N LYS A 1109 5.02 49.93 -47.29
CA LYS A 1109 5.70 49.02 -46.36
C LYS A 1109 4.95 48.96 -45.01
N GLY A 1110 4.79 47.75 -44.48
CA GLY A 1110 4.05 47.50 -43.24
C GLY A 1110 2.53 47.39 -43.42
N GLN A 1111 2.02 47.43 -44.65
CA GLN A 1111 0.62 47.16 -44.94
C GLN A 1111 0.45 45.78 -45.59
N VAL A 1112 -0.59 45.07 -45.14
CA VAL A 1112 -0.90 43.70 -45.58
C VAL A 1112 -2.37 43.62 -45.98
N ILE A 1113 -2.62 43.01 -47.12
CA ILE A 1113 -3.98 42.72 -47.57
C ILE A 1113 -4.40 41.32 -47.10
N LEU A 1114 -5.58 41.26 -46.51
CA LEU A 1114 -6.25 40.03 -46.11
C LEU A 1114 -7.52 39.89 -46.94
N HIS A 1115 -7.64 38.80 -47.70
CA HIS A 1115 -8.80 38.50 -48.52
C HIS A 1115 -9.54 37.26 -48.00
N GLU A 1116 -10.82 37.43 -47.67
CA GLU A 1116 -11.71 36.33 -47.31
C GLU A 1116 -12.43 35.85 -48.58
N GLN A 1117 -12.18 34.58 -48.94
CA GLN A 1117 -12.52 34.03 -50.26
C GLN A 1117 -14.02 33.82 -50.50
N GLN A 1118 -14.84 33.69 -49.44
CA GLN A 1118 -16.27 33.37 -49.59
C GLN A 1118 -17.16 34.61 -49.61
N SER A 1119 -16.83 35.61 -48.81
CA SER A 1119 -17.54 36.89 -48.72
C SER A 1119 -16.92 37.97 -49.61
N ASN A 1120 -15.79 37.67 -50.28
CA ASN A 1120 -15.02 38.61 -51.09
C ASN A 1120 -14.62 39.89 -50.34
N THR A 1121 -14.38 39.77 -49.03
CA THR A 1121 -14.02 40.92 -48.19
C THR A 1121 -12.51 41.17 -48.30
N ILE A 1122 -12.11 42.39 -48.65
CA ILE A 1122 -10.71 42.80 -48.77
C ILE A 1122 -10.38 43.78 -47.64
N LEU A 1123 -9.51 43.37 -46.73
CA LEU A 1123 -9.05 44.18 -45.60
C LEU A 1123 -7.60 44.60 -45.81
N LEU A 1124 -7.30 45.88 -45.60
CA LEU A 1124 -5.96 46.45 -45.60
C LEU A 1124 -5.56 46.74 -44.15
N LEU A 1125 -4.62 45.96 -43.62
CA LEU A 1125 -4.10 46.09 -42.27
C LEU A 1125 -2.73 46.77 -42.30
N ASP A 1126 -2.61 47.91 -41.63
CA ASP A 1126 -1.34 48.55 -41.34
C ASP A 1126 -0.79 48.04 -39.99
N THR A 1127 0.28 47.25 -40.05
CA THR A 1127 0.92 46.65 -38.87
C THR A 1127 1.71 47.68 -38.06
N THR A 1128 2.16 48.77 -38.70
CA THR A 1128 2.90 49.86 -38.04
C THR A 1128 1.98 50.90 -37.42
N GLY A 1129 0.96 51.34 -38.16
CA GLY A 1129 -0.04 52.30 -37.73
C GLY A 1129 -1.22 51.71 -36.94
N ARG A 1130 -1.27 50.37 -36.78
CA ARG A 1130 -2.34 49.62 -36.10
C ARG A 1130 -3.75 49.95 -36.61
N ALA A 1131 -3.87 50.22 -37.90
CA ALA A 1131 -5.10 50.65 -38.53
C ALA A 1131 -5.58 49.60 -39.54
N LEU A 1132 -6.87 49.25 -39.48
CA LEU A 1132 -7.53 48.38 -40.43
C LEU A 1132 -8.49 49.20 -41.30
N ARG A 1133 -8.43 49.00 -42.61
CA ARG A 1133 -9.34 49.61 -43.59
C ARG A 1133 -10.01 48.51 -44.40
N LEU A 1134 -11.29 48.67 -44.71
CA LEU A 1134 -12.04 47.80 -45.60
C LEU A 1134 -12.05 48.42 -47.00
N LEU A 1135 -11.56 47.68 -47.99
CA LEU A 1135 -11.57 48.08 -49.40
C LEU A 1135 -12.84 47.53 -50.06
N VAL A 1136 -13.71 48.41 -50.54
CA VAL A 1136 -14.96 48.03 -51.23
C VAL A 1136 -14.80 48.33 -52.73
N PRO A 1137 -14.59 47.30 -53.57
CA PRO A 1137 -14.63 47.48 -55.02
C PRO A 1137 -16.07 47.75 -55.48
N LEU A 1138 -16.26 48.74 -56.36
CA LEU A 1138 -17.58 49.24 -56.78
C LEU A 1138 -18.29 48.39 -57.86
N SER A 1139 -17.76 47.22 -58.25
CA SER A 1139 -18.23 46.48 -59.44
C SER A 1139 -19.24 45.35 -59.20
N GLU A 1140 -19.74 45.11 -57.98
CA GLU A 1140 -20.92 44.26 -57.78
C GLU A 1140 -21.82 44.86 -56.68
N GLU A 1141 -23.08 45.14 -56.99
CA GLU A 1141 -24.10 45.41 -55.97
C GLU A 1141 -24.08 44.26 -54.95
N MET A 1142 -23.79 44.57 -53.68
CA MET A 1142 -24.08 43.67 -52.56
C MET A 1142 -25.58 43.37 -52.57
N THR A 1143 -26.00 42.35 -53.32
CA THR A 1143 -27.36 41.86 -53.23
C THR A 1143 -27.53 41.26 -51.85
N SER A 1144 -28.27 41.98 -51.01
CA SER A 1144 -28.81 41.52 -49.74
C SER A 1144 -29.86 40.42 -49.97
N LYS A 1145 -29.44 39.28 -50.51
CA LYS A 1145 -30.27 38.07 -50.53
C LYS A 1145 -29.88 37.22 -49.33
N LYS A 1146 -30.75 37.22 -48.31
CA LYS A 1146 -30.84 36.13 -47.33
C LYS A 1146 -31.04 34.83 -48.11
N SER A 1147 -29.98 34.09 -48.36
CA SER A 1147 -30.06 32.77 -48.97
C SER A 1147 -30.45 31.73 -47.92
N SER A 1148 -31.43 30.92 -48.29
CA SER A 1148 -32.02 29.84 -47.51
C SER A 1148 -30.97 28.79 -47.11
N TRP A 1149 -30.88 28.50 -45.81
CA TRP A 1149 -29.90 27.61 -45.18
C TRP A 1149 -30.02 26.12 -45.57
N TRP A 1150 -30.96 25.72 -46.44
CA TRP A 1150 -31.31 24.31 -46.67
C TRP A 1150 -30.87 23.73 -48.02
N HIS A 1151 -30.22 24.51 -48.90
CA HIS A 1151 -29.61 23.98 -50.13
C HIS A 1151 -28.12 24.34 -50.17
N LYS A 1152 -27.26 23.34 -49.92
CA LYS A 1152 -25.83 23.39 -50.23
C LYS A 1152 -25.64 22.81 -51.64
N GLU A 1153 -25.60 23.68 -52.63
CA GLU A 1153 -24.84 23.45 -53.85
C GLU A 1153 -23.53 24.25 -53.71
N ASP A 1154 -22.43 23.72 -54.22
CA ASP A 1154 -21.06 24.25 -54.10
C ASP A 1154 -21.02 25.77 -54.34
N ALA A 1155 -20.81 26.54 -53.27
CA ALA A 1155 -20.68 27.98 -53.37
C ALA A 1155 -19.34 28.31 -54.07
N GLU A 1156 -19.43 28.83 -55.29
CA GLU A 1156 -18.27 29.29 -56.08
C GLU A 1156 -17.43 30.29 -55.28
N THR A 1157 -16.11 30.09 -55.25
CA THR A 1157 -15.18 30.85 -54.39
C THR A 1157 -14.46 31.97 -55.14
N TYR A 1158 -14.19 33.09 -54.45
CA TYR A 1158 -13.31 34.14 -54.96
C TYR A 1158 -11.86 33.82 -54.62
N LYS A 1159 -10.94 34.07 -55.55
CA LYS A 1159 -9.51 33.82 -55.38
C LYS A 1159 -8.70 35.09 -55.60
N MET A 1160 -7.64 35.23 -54.81
CA MET A 1160 -6.64 36.29 -54.92
C MET A 1160 -5.31 35.72 -55.42
N CYS A 1161 -4.81 36.26 -56.52
CA CYS A 1161 -3.46 36.07 -57.03
C CYS A 1161 -2.56 37.17 -56.45
N LYS A 1162 -1.49 36.77 -55.75
CA LYS A 1162 -0.61 37.64 -54.93
C LYS A 1162 0.82 37.74 -55.44
N GLU A 1163 1.13 37.19 -56.62
CA GLU A 1163 2.47 37.11 -57.20
C GLU A 1163 3.12 38.49 -57.42
N PHE A 1164 2.31 39.53 -57.69
CA PHE A 1164 2.76 40.91 -57.86
C PHE A 1164 2.46 41.82 -56.66
N SER A 1165 2.19 41.27 -55.47
CA SER A 1165 1.90 42.07 -54.28
C SER A 1165 3.03 43.02 -53.87
N HIS A 1166 4.29 42.62 -54.13
CA HIS A 1166 5.49 43.45 -53.95
C HIS A 1166 5.53 44.71 -54.84
N LYS A 1167 4.74 44.75 -55.92
CA LYS A 1167 4.52 45.93 -56.77
C LYS A 1167 3.20 46.63 -56.48
N ASN A 1168 2.51 46.21 -55.41
CA ASN A 1168 1.22 46.73 -54.95
C ASN A 1168 0.04 46.46 -55.91
N TRP A 1169 0.16 45.41 -56.73
CA TRP A 1169 -0.90 44.92 -57.60
C TRP A 1169 -1.39 43.55 -57.14
N LEU A 1170 -2.71 43.40 -57.07
CA LEU A 1170 -3.37 42.13 -56.76
C LEU A 1170 -4.42 41.83 -57.82
N VAL A 1171 -4.63 40.55 -58.10
CA VAL A 1171 -5.63 40.12 -59.07
C VAL A 1171 -6.66 39.24 -58.40
N PHE A 1172 -7.93 39.59 -58.52
CA PHE A 1172 -9.06 38.85 -57.99
C PHE A 1172 -9.89 38.28 -59.14
N TYR A 1173 -10.35 37.05 -58.98
CA TYR A 1173 -11.32 36.43 -59.89
C TYR A 1173 -12.24 35.50 -59.11
N LYS A 1174 -13.41 35.22 -59.68
CA LYS A 1174 -14.34 34.23 -59.16
C LYS A 1174 -14.19 32.94 -59.95
N GLU A 1175 -14.09 31.80 -59.28
CA GLU A 1175 -14.11 30.50 -59.96
C GLU A 1175 -15.41 30.32 -60.75
N ASN A 1176 -15.30 29.84 -61.99
CA ASN A 1176 -16.36 29.81 -63.01
C ASN A 1176 -16.93 31.17 -63.43
N GLY A 1177 -16.37 32.28 -62.92
CA GLY A 1177 -16.69 33.62 -63.37
C GLY A 1177 -16.01 33.97 -64.69
N ASN A 1178 -16.54 35.00 -65.36
CA ASN A 1178 -16.03 35.50 -66.64
C ASN A 1178 -15.33 36.86 -66.51
N SER A 1179 -15.02 37.31 -65.29
CA SER A 1179 -14.35 38.59 -65.03
C SER A 1179 -13.10 38.42 -64.18
N LEU A 1180 -12.16 39.34 -64.37
CA LEU A 1180 -10.93 39.44 -63.59
C LEU A 1180 -10.76 40.89 -63.14
N THR A 1181 -10.57 41.11 -61.85
CA THR A 1181 -10.40 42.45 -61.26
C THR A 1181 -8.95 42.63 -60.80
N VAL A 1182 -8.25 43.56 -61.43
CA VAL A 1182 -6.91 43.99 -61.03
C VAL A 1182 -7.06 45.15 -60.05
N LEU A 1183 -6.53 44.99 -58.85
CA LEU A 1183 -6.49 46.00 -57.80
C LEU A 1183 -5.10 46.66 -57.79
N ASP A 1184 -5.05 47.94 -58.14
CA ASP A 1184 -3.89 48.79 -57.88
C ASP A 1184 -4.10 49.52 -56.55
N VAL A 1185 -3.37 49.06 -55.53
CA VAL A 1185 -3.49 49.58 -54.16
C VAL A 1185 -2.83 50.95 -54.03
N LEU A 1186 -1.81 51.26 -54.84
CA LEU A 1186 -1.11 52.55 -54.82
C LEU A 1186 -1.98 53.66 -55.42
N GLU A 1187 -2.59 53.40 -56.58
CA GLU A 1187 -3.45 54.38 -57.26
C GLU A 1187 -4.87 54.41 -56.69
N GLY A 1188 -5.26 53.44 -55.88
CA GLY A 1188 -6.61 53.32 -55.32
C GLY A 1188 -7.65 53.04 -56.41
N ARG A 1189 -7.28 52.23 -57.40
CA ARG A 1189 -8.09 51.92 -58.59
C ARG A 1189 -8.24 50.42 -58.79
N THR A 1190 -9.37 50.03 -59.37
CA THR A 1190 -9.66 48.66 -59.79
C THR A 1190 -9.95 48.63 -61.27
N HIS A 1191 -9.32 47.73 -61.99
CA HIS A 1191 -9.56 47.48 -63.41
C HIS A 1191 -10.24 46.12 -63.56
N THR A 1192 -11.52 46.12 -63.94
CA THR A 1192 -12.27 44.88 -64.17
C THR A 1192 -12.27 44.54 -65.66
N ILE A 1193 -11.65 43.42 -66.01
CA ILE A 1193 -11.52 42.89 -67.36
C ILE A 1193 -12.57 41.81 -67.56
N SER A 1194 -13.48 41.99 -68.51
CA SER A 1194 -14.46 40.96 -68.88
C SER A 1194 -13.87 40.03 -69.94
N LEU A 1195 -13.85 38.74 -69.66
CA LEU A 1195 -13.25 37.70 -70.48
C LEU A 1195 -14.34 36.88 -71.21
N PRO A 1196 -14.06 36.37 -72.42
CA PRO A 1196 -14.99 35.54 -73.17
C PRO A 1196 -15.04 34.07 -72.68
N ILE A 1197 -14.31 33.74 -71.61
CA ILE A 1197 -14.17 32.39 -71.05
C ILE A 1197 -14.53 32.39 -69.56
N ASN A 1198 -14.99 31.25 -69.06
CA ASN A 1198 -15.19 31.04 -67.62
C ASN A 1198 -13.92 30.49 -66.99
N LEU A 1199 -13.42 31.19 -65.97
CA LEU A 1199 -12.11 30.94 -65.37
C LEU A 1199 -12.14 29.80 -64.35
N LYS A 1200 -11.21 28.85 -64.51
CA LYS A 1200 -10.89 27.83 -63.50
C LYS A 1200 -9.76 28.29 -62.58
N THR A 1201 -8.66 28.70 -63.17
CA THR A 1201 -7.44 29.13 -62.47
C THR A 1201 -6.70 30.18 -63.30
N VAL A 1202 -6.11 31.16 -62.61
CA VAL A 1202 -5.29 32.23 -63.20
C VAL A 1202 -3.87 32.12 -62.67
N PHE A 1203 -2.88 32.18 -63.56
CA PHE A 1203 -1.46 32.19 -63.23
C PHE A 1203 -0.79 33.46 -63.78
N LEU A 1204 -0.22 34.26 -62.88
CA LEU A 1204 0.48 35.48 -63.21
C LEU A 1204 1.96 35.18 -63.53
N VAL A 1205 2.27 34.93 -64.80
CA VAL A 1205 3.62 34.50 -65.24
C VAL A 1205 4.58 35.70 -65.38
N ALA A 1206 4.11 36.80 -65.96
CA ALA A 1206 4.83 38.06 -66.09
C ALA A 1206 3.84 39.24 -66.08
N GLU A 1207 4.33 40.47 -65.97
CA GLU A 1207 3.48 41.68 -65.90
C GLU A 1207 2.55 41.81 -67.10
N ASP A 1208 3.04 41.47 -68.30
CA ASP A 1208 2.34 41.60 -69.57
C ASP A 1208 1.76 40.27 -70.08
N ARG A 1209 1.94 39.16 -69.35
CA ARG A 1209 1.57 37.81 -69.80
C ARG A 1209 1.01 36.96 -68.67
N TRP A 1210 -0.28 36.69 -68.73
CA TRP A 1210 -0.98 35.83 -67.78
C TRP A 1210 -1.51 34.58 -68.47
N LEU A 1211 -1.52 33.46 -67.75
CA LEU A 1211 -2.06 32.21 -68.23
C LEU A 1211 -3.40 31.96 -67.54
N LEU A 1212 -4.46 31.82 -68.33
CA LEU A 1212 -5.84 31.64 -67.87
C LEU A 1212 -6.29 30.26 -68.31
N VAL A 1213 -6.84 29.47 -67.38
CA VAL A 1213 -7.36 28.12 -67.66
C VAL A 1213 -8.88 28.15 -67.64
N GLU A 1214 -9.51 27.62 -68.68
CA GLU A 1214 -10.98 27.57 -68.78
C GLU A 1214 -11.59 26.38 -68.01
N SER A 1215 -12.70 26.63 -67.29
CA SER A 1215 -13.36 25.64 -66.41
C SER A 1215 -13.87 24.37 -67.10
N GLN A 1216 -14.45 24.50 -68.29
CA GLN A 1216 -15.10 23.37 -68.97
C GLN A 1216 -14.15 22.55 -69.84
N THR A 1217 -13.16 23.20 -70.45
CA THR A 1217 -12.29 22.58 -71.45
C THR A 1217 -10.87 22.29 -70.94
N ASN A 1218 -10.49 22.84 -69.77
CA ASN A 1218 -9.11 22.88 -69.27
C ASN A 1218 -8.09 23.37 -70.32
N ARG A 1219 -8.54 24.19 -71.27
CA ARG A 1219 -7.67 24.84 -72.26
C ARG A 1219 -6.99 26.07 -71.69
#